data_AF-A0A6B9ZKN9-F1
#
_entry.id   AF-A0A6B9ZKN9-F1
#
_cell.length_a   1.000
_cell.length_b   1.000
_cell.length_c   1.000
_cell.angle_alpha   90.00
_cell.angle_beta   90.00
_cell.angle_gamma   90.00
#
_symmetry.space_group_name_H-M   'P 1'
#
loop_
_entity.id
_entity.type
_entity.pdbx_description
1 polymer ?
#
loop_
_entity_poly.entity_id
_entity_poly.type
_entity_poly.pdbx_seq_one_letter_code
_entity_poly.pdbx_strand_id
1 'polypeptide(L)'
;MQTNVETTDKFSQTNVETAEQLGLTADEFERIKGILGRAPNFTELSMFSVMWSEHCSYKNSIVWLKSLPREGDRLLVKAGEENAGLVDIGDGYACVFKIESHNHPSAIEPFQGAATGVGGIHRDIFTMGARPIAALNSLRFGNINDKKTQHLVRGVVRGIGHYGNSFGVPTVGGEAYFEDCYNTNPLVNAMSVGVVKVGQTVSATSHGAGNPVFIVGSATGKDGIGGASFASADITEDSVEDLPSVQVGDPFQEKKLLEACLEIIPTGALVGMQDMGAAGITCSTAEMSAKGGHGMTINLDKVPTRQENMKAWEILLSESQERMLLVVHKGKEADVLRIFEKWDLHCVQIGEVTTDKHLKFYLHGHLEADIPADSLVLGGGAPQYHRAYTEPTYFEKVKAFDIHKIPDTLDPRFAAERLVKLPNIASKRWIYTQYDSMVGTANASTNAPSDAAIVTVKGSKKILALTTDCNSRYVYADPHLGGQIAVAEAARNIVCSGGEPVAITNCLNFGNPYDPEVYYQFVYAIKGMGEACRKFNTPVTGGNVSFYNQSPDGAVYPTPTIGMLGLLDNINDRITLDFKESGHLIYMLGRSRNDISSSEYLHKLIGIEFSPAPHFHLEEEHRLHQTIAKLNKAGIVQSAHDVSEGGLFITLLESAMAAGLGFDIHTNPNFRKDAFLFGESQSRAIVTIRPEDKEKFEAVLHTVVDATEHSVKFEKIGIVKGEHIIIDGEDWGTVASWKQPYDISIESHL
;
A
#
# COMPACT_ATOMS: atom_id res chain seq x y z
N MET A 1 -0.84 -35.76 52.77
CA MET A 1 -0.99 -34.52 53.55
C MET A 1 -0.39 -33.40 52.71
N GLN A 2 -1.22 -32.41 52.40
CA GLN A 2 -0.96 -31.00 51.99
C GLN A 2 0.50 -30.64 51.65
N THR A 3 0.81 -30.05 50.49
CA THR A 3 0.24 -28.79 49.99
C THR A 3 0.15 -28.75 48.46
N ASN A 4 -1.08 -28.88 47.95
CA ASN A 4 -1.56 -28.17 46.77
C ASN A 4 -1.99 -26.76 47.21
N VAL A 5 -2.15 -25.86 46.23
CA VAL A 5 -2.66 -24.48 46.29
C VAL A 5 -1.54 -23.43 46.28
N GLU A 6 -1.19 -22.98 45.06
CA GLU A 6 -1.07 -21.56 44.68
C GLU A 6 -0.52 -21.48 43.25
N THR A 7 -1.41 -21.42 42.25
CA THR A 7 -1.16 -20.77 40.94
C THR A 7 -2.40 -20.67 40.05
N THR A 8 -3.55 -21.22 40.44
CA THR A 8 -4.77 -21.20 39.61
C THR A 8 -5.72 -20.02 39.82
N ASP A 9 -5.40 -19.03 40.66
CA ASP A 9 -6.37 -17.97 41.05
C ASP A 9 -5.95 -16.53 40.74
N LYS A 10 -4.84 -16.31 39.99
CA LYS A 10 -4.38 -14.94 39.68
C LYS A 10 -5.20 -14.21 38.60
N PHE A 11 -6.14 -14.88 37.93
CA PHE A 11 -6.90 -14.33 36.82
C PHE A 11 -8.43 -14.44 36.99
N SER A 12 -8.95 -14.79 38.17
CA SER A 12 -10.40 -14.94 38.40
C SER A 12 -11.15 -13.61 38.48
N GLN A 13 -10.45 -12.49 38.71
CA GLN A 13 -11.00 -11.14 38.57
C GLN A 13 -10.02 -10.26 37.80
N THR A 14 -10.35 -9.93 36.55
CA THR A 14 -9.61 -8.92 35.79
C THR A 14 -9.84 -7.54 36.40
N ASN A 15 -8.79 -6.75 36.51
CA ASN A 15 -8.81 -5.39 37.03
C ASN A 15 -8.16 -4.42 36.03
N VAL A 16 -8.08 -3.14 36.40
CA VAL A 16 -7.43 -2.10 35.58
C VAL A 16 -5.97 -2.45 35.28
N GLU A 17 -5.22 -2.95 36.26
CA GLU A 17 -3.82 -3.36 36.07
C GLU A 17 -3.68 -4.46 35.00
N THR A 18 -4.59 -5.43 34.98
CA THR A 18 -4.63 -6.47 33.93
C THR A 18 -4.95 -5.86 32.56
N ALA A 19 -5.86 -4.88 32.51
CA ALA A 19 -6.22 -4.19 31.27
C ALA A 19 -5.04 -3.38 30.72
N GLU A 20 -4.32 -2.66 31.58
CA GLU A 20 -3.13 -1.88 31.22
C GLU A 20 -2.00 -2.76 30.70
N GLN A 21 -1.78 -3.93 31.31
CA GLN A 21 -0.83 -4.94 30.80
C GLN A 21 -1.21 -5.47 29.41
N LEU A 22 -2.49 -5.45 29.07
CA LEU A 22 -3.01 -5.82 27.75
C LEU A 22 -3.12 -4.62 26.78
N GLY A 23 -2.62 -3.44 27.16
CA GLY A 23 -2.62 -2.24 26.30
C GLY A 23 -3.94 -1.46 26.26
N LEU A 24 -4.86 -1.75 27.19
CA LEU A 24 -6.08 -0.97 27.38
C LEU A 24 -5.88 0.10 28.47
N THR A 25 -6.52 1.25 28.30
CA THR A 25 -6.55 2.30 29.33
C THR A 25 -7.58 1.99 30.42
N ALA A 26 -7.41 2.61 31.60
CA ALA A 26 -8.38 2.52 32.68
C ALA A 26 -9.80 2.96 32.24
N ASP A 27 -9.90 4.00 31.40
CA ASP A 27 -11.17 4.47 30.85
C ASP A 27 -11.80 3.46 29.88
N GLU A 28 -10.99 2.81 29.04
CA GLU A 28 -11.45 1.73 28.16
C GLU A 28 -11.95 0.53 28.98
N PHE A 29 -11.28 0.16 30.08
CA PHE A 29 -11.73 -0.90 30.98
C PHE A 29 -13.09 -0.61 31.61
N GLU A 30 -13.31 0.61 32.11
CA GLU A 30 -14.63 0.99 32.66
C GLU A 30 -15.72 1.03 31.58
N ARG A 31 -15.37 1.43 30.34
CA ARG A 31 -16.30 1.35 29.20
C ARG A 31 -16.67 -0.08 28.87
N ILE A 32 -15.71 -1.02 28.87
CA ILE A 32 -15.95 -2.46 28.66
C ILE A 32 -16.92 -2.98 29.73
N LYS A 33 -16.72 -2.62 31.00
CA LYS A 33 -17.64 -2.98 32.08
C LYS A 33 -19.06 -2.45 31.84
N GLY A 34 -19.17 -1.22 31.35
CA GLY A 34 -20.45 -0.62 30.98
C GLY A 34 -21.16 -1.38 29.85
N ILE A 35 -20.40 -1.82 28.84
CA ILE A 35 -20.92 -2.60 27.69
C ILE A 35 -21.41 -3.98 28.14
N LEU A 36 -20.63 -4.68 28.96
CA LEU A 36 -20.96 -6.03 29.42
C LEU A 36 -21.97 -6.04 30.59
N GLY A 37 -22.13 -4.91 31.30
CA GLY A 37 -22.90 -4.82 32.54
C GLY A 37 -22.27 -5.53 33.74
N ARG A 38 -21.01 -6.00 33.60
CA ARG A 38 -20.24 -6.74 34.60
C ARG A 38 -18.73 -6.59 34.32
N ALA A 39 -17.89 -7.04 35.25
CA ALA A 39 -16.48 -7.21 34.96
C ALA A 39 -16.29 -8.25 33.81
N PRO A 40 -15.45 -7.96 32.80
CA PRO A 40 -15.06 -8.97 31.82
C PRO A 40 -14.32 -10.11 32.54
N ASN A 41 -14.35 -11.30 31.98
CA ASN A 41 -13.35 -12.32 32.34
C ASN A 41 -12.06 -12.10 31.53
N PHE A 42 -11.01 -12.89 31.80
CA PHE A 42 -9.73 -12.73 31.11
C PHE A 42 -9.85 -12.89 29.59
N THR A 43 -10.57 -13.91 29.11
CA THR A 43 -10.80 -14.15 27.68
C THR A 43 -11.48 -12.96 27.01
N GLU A 44 -12.54 -12.43 27.61
CA GLU A 44 -13.28 -11.27 27.09
C GLU A 44 -12.41 -10.02 27.09
N LEU A 45 -11.64 -9.78 28.15
CA LEU A 45 -10.74 -8.64 28.23
C LEU A 45 -9.63 -8.71 27.17
N SER A 46 -9.07 -9.90 26.92
CA SER A 46 -8.08 -10.10 25.86
C SER A 46 -8.68 -9.88 24.47
N MET A 47 -9.93 -10.30 24.23
CA MET A 47 -10.65 -10.01 22.99
C MET A 47 -10.83 -8.50 22.79
N PHE A 48 -11.27 -7.76 23.81
CA PHE A 48 -11.38 -6.30 23.73
C PHE A 48 -10.02 -5.63 23.53
N SER A 49 -8.97 -6.08 24.20
CA SER A 49 -7.61 -5.54 24.08
C SER A 49 -7.13 -5.54 22.62
N VAL A 50 -7.26 -6.68 21.94
CA VAL A 50 -6.81 -6.80 20.55
C VAL A 50 -7.75 -6.03 19.61
N MET A 51 -9.06 -6.16 19.78
CA MET A 51 -10.04 -5.51 18.90
C MET A 51 -10.10 -3.98 19.07
N TRP A 52 -9.74 -3.44 20.24
CA TRP A 52 -9.63 -2.00 20.50
C TRP A 52 -8.18 -1.48 20.43
N SER A 53 -7.25 -2.28 19.91
CA SER A 53 -5.91 -1.82 19.53
C SER A 53 -6.00 -0.80 18.39
N GLU A 54 -4.94 0.01 18.18
CA GLU A 54 -4.94 0.95 17.04
C GLU A 54 -5.03 0.21 15.71
N HIS A 55 -4.34 -0.93 15.60
CA HIS A 55 -4.30 -1.77 14.41
C HIS A 55 -5.70 -2.23 13.95
N CYS A 56 -6.54 -2.72 14.87
CA CYS A 56 -7.88 -3.21 14.51
C CYS A 56 -8.96 -2.12 14.50
N SER A 57 -8.89 -1.15 15.43
CA SER A 57 -9.98 -0.19 15.64
C SER A 57 -9.75 1.17 14.98
N TYR A 58 -8.54 1.45 14.49
CA TYR A 58 -8.20 2.75 13.90
C TYR A 58 -8.62 3.94 14.79
N LYS A 59 -8.60 3.76 16.12
CA LYS A 59 -9.25 4.65 17.09
C LYS A 59 -8.73 6.08 17.02
N ASN A 60 -7.49 6.29 16.59
CA ASN A 60 -6.93 7.63 16.39
C ASN A 60 -7.06 8.16 14.95
N SER A 61 -7.33 7.31 13.95
CA SER A 61 -7.34 7.69 12.53
C SER A 61 -8.74 7.79 11.92
N ILE A 62 -9.70 6.97 12.38
CA ILE A 62 -11.00 6.78 11.71
C ILE A 62 -11.82 8.06 11.48
N VAL A 63 -11.73 9.01 12.41
CA VAL A 63 -12.39 10.32 12.29
C VAL A 63 -11.97 11.04 11.01
N TRP A 64 -10.67 11.04 10.71
CA TRP A 64 -10.11 11.70 9.54
C TRP A 64 -10.27 10.86 8.28
N LEU A 65 -10.14 9.53 8.37
CA LEU A 65 -10.38 8.64 7.24
C LEU A 65 -11.80 8.80 6.66
N LYS A 66 -12.79 9.15 7.49
CA LYS A 66 -14.17 9.44 7.06
C LYS A 66 -14.31 10.72 6.23
N SER A 67 -13.30 11.59 6.24
CA SER A 67 -13.29 12.83 5.44
C SER A 67 -12.82 12.63 3.98
N LEU A 68 -12.17 11.49 3.68
CA LEU A 68 -11.74 11.14 2.33
C LEU A 68 -12.95 10.89 1.40
N PRO A 69 -12.84 11.18 0.09
CA PRO A 69 -13.90 10.87 -0.87
C PRO A 69 -14.06 9.34 -1.02
N ARG A 70 -15.27 8.83 -0.84
CA ARG A 70 -15.62 7.39 -0.85
C ARG A 70 -16.70 7.03 -1.86
N GLU A 71 -17.09 7.99 -2.69
CA GLU A 71 -18.11 7.86 -3.72
C GLU A 71 -17.45 8.22 -5.06
N GLY A 72 -17.78 7.46 -6.11
CA GLY A 72 -17.34 7.71 -7.47
C GLY A 72 -18.10 6.84 -8.45
N ASP A 73 -18.19 7.29 -9.70
CA ASP A 73 -19.09 6.71 -10.72
C ASP A 73 -18.83 5.23 -11.03
N ARG A 74 -17.59 4.77 -10.78
CA ARG A 74 -17.16 3.39 -11.03
C ARG A 74 -17.19 2.48 -9.78
N LEU A 75 -17.57 2.99 -8.61
CA LEU A 75 -17.62 2.15 -7.39
C LEU A 75 -18.91 1.32 -7.37
N LEU A 76 -18.76 -0.01 -7.26
CA LEU A 76 -19.90 -0.93 -7.18
C LEU A 76 -20.45 -1.09 -5.76
N VAL A 77 -19.61 -0.85 -4.75
CA VAL A 77 -19.99 -0.72 -3.34
C VAL A 77 -19.33 0.51 -2.77
N LYS A 78 -19.91 1.12 -1.73
CA LYS A 78 -19.25 2.26 -1.10
C LYS A 78 -17.99 1.79 -0.37
N ALA A 79 -16.96 2.62 -0.37
CA ALA A 79 -15.71 2.30 0.30
C ALA A 79 -15.90 2.02 1.80
N GLY A 80 -15.37 0.90 2.28
CA GLY A 80 -15.51 0.44 3.66
C GLY A 80 -16.80 -0.34 3.97
N GLU A 81 -17.66 -0.60 2.98
CA GLU A 81 -18.77 -1.57 3.14
C GLU A 81 -18.27 -3.02 3.07
N GLU A 82 -17.15 -3.27 2.41
CA GLU A 82 -16.52 -4.59 2.21
C GLU A 82 -15.01 -4.51 2.54
N ASN A 83 -14.35 -5.67 2.69
CA ASN A 83 -12.94 -5.75 3.10
C ASN A 83 -11.98 -5.04 2.14
N ALA A 84 -12.34 -4.98 0.86
CA ALA A 84 -11.55 -4.32 -0.17
C ALA A 84 -12.46 -3.60 -1.17
N GLY A 85 -11.86 -2.62 -1.85
CA GLY A 85 -12.54 -1.74 -2.80
C GLY A 85 -12.98 -2.43 -4.08
N LEU A 86 -14.27 -2.40 -4.44
CA LEU A 86 -14.79 -2.98 -5.69
C LEU A 86 -15.08 -1.90 -6.75
N VAL A 87 -14.29 -1.90 -7.82
CA VAL A 87 -14.38 -0.93 -8.92
C VAL A 87 -14.85 -1.62 -10.20
N ASP A 88 -15.88 -1.09 -10.85
CA ASP A 88 -16.31 -1.50 -12.19
C ASP A 88 -15.25 -1.11 -13.22
N ILE A 89 -14.70 -2.12 -13.89
CA ILE A 89 -13.70 -1.92 -14.95
C ILE A 89 -14.33 -2.06 -16.35
N GLY A 90 -15.61 -2.40 -16.45
CA GLY A 90 -16.34 -2.66 -17.68
C GLY A 90 -16.32 -4.13 -18.11
N ASP A 91 -16.98 -4.42 -19.23
CA ASP A 91 -17.10 -5.77 -19.81
C ASP A 91 -17.68 -6.84 -18.86
N GLY A 92 -18.42 -6.43 -17.81
CA GLY A 92 -18.97 -7.34 -16.80
C GLY A 92 -17.95 -7.82 -15.76
N TYR A 93 -16.82 -7.13 -15.63
CA TYR A 93 -15.78 -7.39 -14.64
C TYR A 93 -15.66 -6.24 -13.64
N ALA A 94 -15.21 -6.57 -12.45
CA ALA A 94 -14.80 -5.64 -11.42
C ALA A 94 -13.38 -5.95 -10.94
N CYS A 95 -12.71 -4.93 -10.43
CA CYS A 95 -11.39 -5.02 -9.82
C CYS A 95 -11.51 -4.81 -8.31
N VAL A 96 -10.83 -5.66 -7.55
CA VAL A 96 -10.66 -5.55 -6.10
C VAL A 96 -9.20 -5.28 -5.82
N PHE A 97 -8.89 -4.27 -5.00
CA PHE A 97 -7.51 -3.99 -4.64
C PHE A 97 -7.41 -3.34 -3.26
N LYS A 98 -6.29 -3.60 -2.59
CA LYS A 98 -5.97 -3.11 -1.24
C LYS A 98 -4.46 -3.08 -1.07
N ILE A 99 -3.98 -2.20 -0.21
CA ILE A 99 -2.60 -2.14 0.25
C ILE A 99 -2.56 -2.22 1.77
N GLU A 100 -1.63 -3.00 2.31
CA GLU A 100 -1.41 -3.18 3.75
C GLU A 100 0.06 -3.05 4.11
N SER A 101 0.36 -2.89 5.41
CA SER A 101 1.71 -2.78 5.96
C SER A 101 2.05 -3.95 6.88
N HIS A 102 3.29 -4.43 6.82
CA HIS A 102 3.87 -5.37 7.77
C HIS A 102 5.19 -4.83 8.35
N ASN A 103 5.16 -3.59 8.84
CA ASN A 103 6.35 -2.83 9.25
C ASN A 103 7.07 -3.46 10.45
N HIS A 104 6.40 -3.50 11.62
CA HIS A 104 7.00 -4.00 12.85
C HIS A 104 7.47 -5.47 12.76
N PRO A 105 6.69 -6.41 12.20
CA PRO A 105 7.17 -7.78 12.00
C PRO A 105 8.41 -7.85 11.11
N SER A 106 8.44 -7.05 10.03
CA SER A 106 9.58 -7.02 9.10
C SER A 106 10.83 -6.35 9.69
N ALA A 107 10.67 -5.49 10.69
CA ALA A 107 11.78 -4.89 11.42
C ALA A 107 12.53 -5.91 12.30
N ILE A 108 11.81 -6.91 12.84
CA ILE A 108 12.35 -7.97 13.71
C ILE A 108 12.83 -9.16 12.89
N GLU A 109 11.94 -9.73 12.05
CA GLU A 109 12.24 -10.87 11.20
C GLU A 109 11.82 -10.51 9.75
N PRO A 110 12.76 -10.03 8.93
CA PRO A 110 12.43 -9.41 7.65
C PRO A 110 11.87 -10.40 6.62
N PHE A 111 12.23 -11.68 6.68
CA PHE A 111 11.77 -12.65 5.69
C PHE A 111 10.30 -13.03 5.94
N GLN A 112 9.99 -13.44 7.16
CA GLN A 112 8.68 -13.89 7.58
C GLN A 112 7.70 -12.73 7.68
N GLY A 113 8.12 -11.58 8.23
CA GLY A 113 7.30 -10.38 8.29
C GLY A 113 6.79 -9.96 6.92
N ALA A 114 7.67 -9.96 5.91
CA ALA A 114 7.30 -9.61 4.55
C ALA A 114 6.50 -10.71 3.82
N ALA A 115 6.87 -11.98 4.00
CA ALA A 115 6.16 -13.12 3.42
C ALA A 115 4.70 -13.19 3.88
N THR A 116 4.48 -13.07 5.20
CA THR A 116 3.12 -13.08 5.78
C THR A 116 2.31 -11.87 5.41
N GLY A 117 2.94 -10.69 5.22
CA GLY A 117 2.27 -9.53 4.67
C GLY A 117 1.76 -9.72 3.25
N VAL A 118 2.53 -10.41 2.39
CA VAL A 118 2.08 -10.78 1.04
C VAL A 118 0.93 -11.78 1.08
N GLY A 119 0.99 -12.79 1.96
CA GLY A 119 -0.11 -13.74 2.14
C GLY A 119 -1.40 -13.04 2.61
N GLY A 120 -1.31 -12.23 3.67
CA GLY A 120 -2.43 -11.45 4.20
C GLY A 120 -3.16 -10.64 3.14
N ILE A 121 -2.42 -9.84 2.38
CA ILE A 121 -3.05 -9.00 1.35
C ILE A 121 -3.65 -9.81 0.19
N HIS A 122 -3.11 -10.98 -0.14
CA HIS A 122 -3.75 -11.87 -1.11
C HIS A 122 -5.07 -12.42 -0.60
N ARG A 123 -5.14 -12.82 0.68
CA ARG A 123 -6.38 -13.29 1.33
C ARG A 123 -7.47 -12.26 1.27
N ASP A 124 -7.19 -11.01 1.60
CA ASP A 124 -8.17 -9.92 1.52
C ASP A 124 -8.88 -9.85 0.16
N ILE A 125 -8.11 -10.03 -0.92
CA ILE A 125 -8.63 -9.96 -2.28
C ILE A 125 -9.52 -11.15 -2.61
N PHE A 126 -9.10 -12.37 -2.29
CA PHE A 126 -9.90 -13.55 -2.66
C PHE A 126 -11.04 -13.87 -1.68
N THR A 127 -11.03 -13.30 -0.48
CA THR A 127 -12.21 -13.27 0.42
C THR A 127 -13.40 -12.59 -0.26
N MET A 128 -13.14 -11.56 -1.07
CA MET A 128 -14.16 -10.88 -1.88
C MET A 128 -14.60 -11.67 -3.11
N GLY A 129 -14.00 -12.83 -3.37
CA GLY A 129 -14.21 -13.65 -4.57
C GLY A 129 -13.41 -13.21 -5.80
N ALA A 130 -12.50 -12.24 -5.63
CA ALA A 130 -11.62 -11.81 -6.70
C ALA A 130 -10.36 -12.68 -6.77
N ARG A 131 -9.96 -13.07 -7.98
CA ARG A 131 -8.68 -13.77 -8.16
C ARG A 131 -7.55 -12.75 -8.19
N PRO A 132 -6.55 -12.81 -7.29
CA PRO A 132 -5.36 -11.98 -7.39
C PRO A 132 -4.64 -12.22 -8.72
N ILE A 133 -4.28 -11.16 -9.42
CA ILE A 133 -3.61 -11.21 -10.73
C ILE A 133 -2.34 -10.36 -10.79
N ALA A 134 -2.13 -9.46 -9.83
CA ALA A 134 -0.95 -8.62 -9.72
C ALA A 134 -0.71 -8.19 -8.27
N ALA A 135 0.56 -7.91 -7.95
CA ALA A 135 1.00 -7.33 -6.70
C ALA A 135 1.96 -6.16 -6.95
N LEU A 136 2.01 -5.21 -6.03
CA LEU A 136 2.97 -4.10 -6.02
C LEU A 136 3.48 -3.89 -4.60
N ASN A 137 4.72 -3.44 -4.43
CA ASN A 137 5.29 -3.20 -3.11
C ASN A 137 5.79 -1.77 -2.96
N SER A 138 5.51 -1.14 -1.83
CA SER A 138 6.13 0.13 -1.44
C SER A 138 7.03 -0.11 -0.24
N LEU A 139 8.34 0.02 -0.47
CA LEU A 139 9.38 -0.32 0.49
C LEU A 139 10.13 0.94 0.93
N ARG A 140 10.42 1.07 2.23
CA ARG A 140 11.26 2.12 2.78
C ARG A 140 12.29 1.51 3.72
N PHE A 141 13.55 1.81 3.49
CA PHE A 141 14.67 1.27 4.25
C PHE A 141 15.59 2.39 4.74
N GLY A 142 16.41 2.03 5.72
CA GLY A 142 17.47 2.88 6.25
C GLY A 142 18.61 3.19 5.27
N ASN A 143 19.74 3.61 5.82
CA ASN A 143 20.98 3.79 5.06
C ASN A 143 21.46 2.45 4.51
N ILE A 144 21.52 2.30 3.19
CA ILE A 144 21.91 1.05 2.52
C ILE A 144 23.38 0.62 2.81
N ASN A 145 24.21 1.53 3.32
CA ASN A 145 25.58 1.18 3.73
C ASN A 145 25.63 0.43 5.06
N ASP A 146 24.57 0.49 5.86
CA ASP A 146 24.51 -0.18 7.15
C ASP A 146 24.20 -1.67 6.99
N LYS A 147 24.99 -2.51 7.67
CA LYS A 147 24.82 -3.97 7.61
C LYS A 147 23.43 -4.44 8.05
N LYS A 148 22.83 -3.74 9.03
CA LYS A 148 21.46 -4.01 9.49
C LYS A 148 20.46 -3.75 8.37
N THR A 149 20.55 -2.59 7.71
CA THR A 149 19.70 -2.26 6.56
C THR A 149 19.88 -3.26 5.42
N GLN A 150 21.11 -3.64 5.09
CA GLN A 150 21.37 -4.66 4.06
C GLN A 150 20.73 -6.01 4.41
N HIS A 151 20.73 -6.40 5.69
CA HIS A 151 20.02 -7.60 6.16
C HIS A 151 18.50 -7.47 6.00
N LEU A 152 17.92 -6.33 6.39
CA LEU A 152 16.49 -6.05 6.23
C LEU A 152 16.08 -6.11 4.75
N VAL A 153 16.82 -5.42 3.86
CA VAL A 153 16.53 -5.40 2.41
C VAL A 153 16.58 -6.82 1.84
N ARG A 154 17.62 -7.60 2.12
CA ARG A 154 17.73 -8.99 1.64
C ARG A 154 16.61 -9.87 2.18
N GLY A 155 16.28 -9.75 3.47
CA GLY A 155 15.24 -10.55 4.11
C GLY A 155 13.86 -10.25 3.52
N VAL A 156 13.46 -8.97 3.47
CA VAL A 156 12.16 -8.52 2.97
C VAL A 156 11.98 -8.92 1.51
N VAL A 157 12.96 -8.62 0.66
CA VAL A 157 12.87 -8.94 -0.78
C VAL A 157 12.76 -10.46 -0.98
N ARG A 158 13.56 -11.25 -0.26
CA ARG A 158 13.47 -12.72 -0.35
C ARG A 158 12.14 -13.26 0.18
N GLY A 159 11.58 -12.66 1.23
CA GLY A 159 10.28 -13.02 1.81
C GLY A 159 9.13 -12.78 0.82
N ILE A 160 9.06 -11.59 0.25
CA ILE A 160 8.07 -11.22 -0.77
C ILE A 160 8.18 -12.16 -1.99
N GLY A 161 9.40 -12.34 -2.51
CA GLY A 161 9.65 -13.22 -3.65
C GLY A 161 9.29 -14.68 -3.35
N HIS A 162 9.61 -15.18 -2.16
CA HIS A 162 9.25 -16.55 -1.77
C HIS A 162 7.74 -16.76 -1.81
N TYR A 163 6.97 -15.85 -1.19
CA TYR A 163 5.53 -15.98 -1.09
C TYR A 163 4.84 -15.81 -2.44
N GLY A 164 5.07 -14.68 -3.11
CA GLY A 164 4.41 -14.35 -4.38
C GLY A 164 4.70 -15.37 -5.48
N ASN A 165 5.97 -15.81 -5.60
CA ASN A 165 6.37 -16.78 -6.62
C ASN A 165 5.73 -18.17 -6.37
N SER A 166 5.65 -18.59 -5.11
CA SER A 166 5.08 -19.90 -4.74
C SER A 166 3.56 -19.92 -4.84
N PHE A 167 2.91 -18.81 -4.45
CA PHE A 167 1.46 -18.62 -4.56
C PHE A 167 1.02 -18.44 -6.03
N GLY A 168 1.90 -17.89 -6.87
CA GLY A 168 1.70 -17.72 -8.30
C GLY A 168 0.98 -16.42 -8.67
N VAL A 169 1.30 -15.33 -7.96
CA VAL A 169 0.84 -13.96 -8.28
C VAL A 169 2.07 -13.09 -8.57
N PRO A 170 2.13 -12.45 -9.74
CA PRO A 170 3.31 -11.68 -10.13
C PRO A 170 3.37 -10.34 -9.40
N THR A 171 4.56 -9.95 -8.95
CA THR A 171 4.83 -8.58 -8.51
C THR A 171 5.19 -7.76 -9.73
N VAL A 172 4.29 -6.88 -10.15
CA VAL A 172 4.37 -6.19 -11.45
C VAL A 172 4.98 -4.80 -11.38
N GLY A 173 5.10 -4.23 -10.18
CA GLY A 173 5.60 -2.88 -9.95
C GLY A 173 5.84 -2.60 -8.46
N GLY A 174 6.16 -1.37 -8.15
CA GLY A 174 6.47 -0.95 -6.78
C GLY A 174 7.48 0.19 -6.73
N GLU A 175 7.80 0.63 -5.52
CA GLU A 175 8.76 1.68 -5.23
C GLU A 175 9.66 1.29 -4.04
N ALA A 176 10.88 1.83 -4.00
CA ALA A 176 11.81 1.63 -2.90
C ALA A 176 12.64 2.88 -2.64
N TYR A 177 12.61 3.39 -1.39
CA TYR A 177 13.43 4.53 -0.95
C TYR A 177 14.31 4.16 0.24
N PHE A 178 15.38 4.92 0.39
CA PHE A 178 16.42 4.78 1.39
C PHE A 178 16.64 6.13 2.10
N GLU A 179 16.23 6.21 3.36
CA GLU A 179 16.45 7.36 4.24
C GLU A 179 16.77 6.93 5.66
N ASP A 180 17.63 7.69 6.34
CA ASP A 180 18.15 7.33 7.67
C ASP A 180 17.04 7.18 8.73
N CYS A 181 15.92 7.89 8.58
CA CYS A 181 14.77 7.80 9.50
C CYS A 181 14.10 6.41 9.50
N TYR A 182 14.36 5.55 8.50
CA TYR A 182 13.84 4.19 8.41
C TYR A 182 14.83 3.12 8.92
N ASN A 183 15.96 3.49 9.54
CA ASN A 183 16.97 2.55 10.04
C ASN A 183 16.44 1.54 11.06
N THR A 184 15.54 1.99 11.93
CA THR A 184 14.93 1.14 12.96
C THR A 184 13.56 0.63 12.53
N ASN A 185 12.78 1.46 11.84
CA ASN A 185 11.44 1.17 11.39
C ASN A 185 11.40 1.16 9.85
N PRO A 186 11.75 0.03 9.19
CA PRO A 186 11.49 -0.10 7.76
C PRO A 186 9.98 -0.10 7.51
N LEU A 187 9.56 0.42 6.35
CA LEU A 187 8.17 0.30 5.91
C LEU A 187 8.09 -0.77 4.82
N VAL A 188 7.20 -1.74 5.00
CA VAL A 188 6.99 -2.86 4.10
C VAL A 188 5.51 -2.94 3.78
N ASN A 189 5.12 -2.29 2.69
CA ASN A 189 3.73 -2.25 2.26
C ASN A 189 3.54 -3.14 1.03
N ALA A 190 2.58 -4.04 1.10
CA ALA A 190 2.22 -4.95 0.02
C ALA A 190 0.82 -4.62 -0.50
N MET A 191 0.69 -4.46 -1.81
CA MET A 191 -0.57 -4.24 -2.52
C MET A 191 -0.92 -5.49 -3.32
N SER A 192 -2.19 -5.88 -3.29
CA SER A 192 -2.70 -6.92 -4.18
C SER A 192 -3.89 -6.41 -4.99
N VAL A 193 -3.95 -6.86 -6.24
CA VAL A 193 -4.98 -6.51 -7.22
C VAL A 193 -5.57 -7.79 -7.78
N GLY A 194 -6.88 -7.94 -7.68
CA GLY A 194 -7.62 -9.07 -8.21
C GLY A 194 -8.82 -8.67 -9.06
N VAL A 195 -9.28 -9.63 -9.86
CA VAL A 195 -10.43 -9.44 -10.76
C VAL A 195 -11.52 -10.45 -10.46
N VAL A 196 -12.76 -10.00 -10.58
CA VAL A 196 -13.97 -10.79 -10.36
C VAL A 196 -15.01 -10.46 -11.42
N LYS A 197 -15.89 -11.42 -11.75
CA LYS A 197 -17.06 -11.11 -12.57
C LYS A 197 -18.11 -10.42 -11.72
N VAL A 198 -18.78 -9.42 -12.27
CA VAL A 198 -19.88 -8.74 -11.58
C VAL A 198 -20.94 -9.77 -11.19
N GLY A 199 -21.35 -9.76 -9.91
CA GLY A 199 -22.31 -10.72 -9.34
C GLY A 199 -21.70 -12.02 -8.81
N GLN A 200 -20.37 -12.19 -8.86
CA GLN A 200 -19.65 -13.32 -8.25
C GLN A 200 -18.81 -12.91 -7.04
N THR A 201 -19.19 -11.82 -6.38
CA THR A 201 -18.54 -11.35 -5.15
C THR A 201 -19.13 -12.01 -3.92
N VAL A 202 -18.35 -12.09 -2.85
CA VAL A 202 -18.80 -12.55 -1.53
C VAL A 202 -18.66 -11.43 -0.52
N SER A 203 -19.65 -11.29 0.35
CA SER A 203 -19.62 -10.31 1.44
C SER A 203 -19.20 -10.96 2.76
N ALA A 204 -18.52 -10.17 3.59
CA ALA A 204 -18.19 -10.51 4.97
C ALA A 204 -19.43 -10.44 5.90
N THR A 205 -20.37 -11.39 5.80
CA THR A 205 -21.64 -11.35 6.58
C THR A 205 -22.08 -12.73 7.08
N SER A 206 -22.94 -12.74 8.10
CA SER A 206 -23.36 -13.96 8.80
C SER A 206 -24.86 -14.02 9.13
N HIS A 207 -25.73 -13.85 8.13
CA HIS A 207 -27.17 -13.88 8.36
C HIS A 207 -27.79 -15.29 8.23
N GLY A 208 -29.02 -15.42 8.74
CA GLY A 208 -29.80 -16.66 8.69
C GLY A 208 -29.49 -17.59 9.86
N ALA A 209 -30.29 -17.47 10.92
CA ALA A 209 -30.10 -18.28 12.14
C ALA A 209 -30.10 -19.80 11.84
N GLY A 210 -29.18 -20.51 12.47
CA GLY A 210 -28.95 -21.93 12.27
C GLY A 210 -28.15 -22.28 11.02
N ASN A 211 -27.68 -21.30 10.23
CA ASN A 211 -26.66 -21.53 9.22
C ASN A 211 -25.35 -21.93 9.90
N PRO A 212 -24.69 -23.01 9.45
CA PRO A 212 -23.44 -23.48 10.04
C PRO A 212 -22.27 -22.55 9.75
N VAL A 213 -21.41 -22.40 10.75
CA VAL A 213 -20.15 -21.64 10.70
C VAL A 213 -18.99 -22.64 10.61
N PHE A 214 -18.18 -22.52 9.57
CA PHE A 214 -17.02 -23.36 9.31
C PHE A 214 -15.72 -22.58 9.44
N ILE A 215 -14.69 -23.24 9.97
CA ILE A 215 -13.30 -22.82 9.79
C ILE A 215 -12.67 -23.69 8.71
N VAL A 216 -11.94 -23.06 7.79
CA VAL A 216 -11.24 -23.74 6.70
C VAL A 216 -9.77 -23.35 6.64
N GLY A 217 -8.92 -24.23 6.10
CA GLY A 217 -7.49 -23.97 5.91
C GLY A 217 -6.60 -24.64 6.96
N SER A 218 -5.59 -23.92 7.43
CA SER A 218 -4.59 -24.43 8.38
C SER A 218 -5.10 -24.60 9.81
N ALA A 219 -4.41 -25.42 10.60
CA ALA A 219 -4.72 -25.59 12.02
C ALA A 219 -4.21 -24.41 12.88
N THR A 220 -5.00 -24.04 13.88
CA THR A 220 -4.75 -22.95 14.83
C THR A 220 -3.61 -23.30 15.78
N GLY A 221 -2.59 -22.45 15.85
CA GLY A 221 -1.47 -22.56 16.78
C GLY A 221 -1.29 -21.30 17.62
N LYS A 222 -0.32 -21.30 18.53
CA LYS A 222 0.04 -20.13 19.34
C LYS A 222 0.91 -19.12 18.58
N ASP A 223 0.52 -18.77 17.36
CA ASP A 223 1.28 -17.84 16.52
C ASP A 223 0.66 -16.44 16.62
N GLY A 224 1.51 -15.41 16.70
CA GLY A 224 1.08 -14.01 16.61
C GLY A 224 0.10 -13.56 17.69
N ILE A 225 -0.03 -14.27 18.81
CA ILE A 225 -0.95 -13.87 19.88
C ILE A 225 -0.46 -12.54 20.46
N GLY A 226 -1.23 -11.47 20.24
CA GLY A 226 -0.88 -10.10 20.64
C GLY A 226 -0.15 -9.30 19.55
N GLY A 227 -0.02 -9.83 18.33
CA GLY A 227 0.64 -9.16 17.20
C GLY A 227 0.06 -7.79 16.86
N ALA A 228 -1.27 -7.66 16.86
CA ALA A 228 -1.93 -6.36 16.65
C ALA A 228 -1.63 -5.33 17.76
N SER A 229 -1.48 -5.77 19.02
CA SER A 229 -1.09 -4.91 20.14
C SER A 229 0.38 -4.51 20.01
N PHE A 230 1.24 -5.42 19.59
CA PHE A 230 2.65 -5.16 19.29
C PHE A 230 2.81 -4.12 18.16
N ALA A 231 2.04 -4.23 17.07
CA ALA A 231 2.00 -3.23 15.99
C ALA A 231 1.37 -1.88 16.41
N SER A 232 0.84 -1.78 17.63
CA SER A 232 0.26 -0.57 18.21
C SER A 232 1.16 0.07 19.29
N ALA A 233 2.44 -0.30 19.32
CA ALA A 233 3.44 0.20 20.28
C ALA A 233 4.74 0.59 19.57
N ASP A 234 5.57 1.40 20.25
CA ASP A 234 6.89 1.82 19.74
C ASP A 234 7.89 0.65 19.83
N ILE A 235 8.80 0.55 18.85
CA ILE A 235 9.86 -0.48 18.84
C ILE A 235 10.98 -0.08 19.79
N THR A 236 11.38 -0.97 20.70
CA THR A 236 12.47 -0.79 21.67
C THR A 236 13.53 -1.89 21.55
N GLU A 237 14.64 -1.78 22.30
CA GLU A 237 15.66 -2.85 22.36
C GLU A 237 15.10 -4.17 22.90
N ASP A 238 14.08 -4.11 23.77
CA ASP A 238 13.43 -5.28 24.39
C ASP A 238 12.47 -5.99 23.42
N SER A 239 12.05 -5.34 22.32
CA SER A 239 11.16 -5.93 21.30
C SER A 239 11.75 -7.18 20.60
N VAL A 240 13.05 -7.47 20.79
CA VAL A 240 13.67 -8.70 20.31
C VAL A 240 13.14 -9.94 21.04
N GLU A 241 12.67 -9.79 22.30
CA GLU A 241 12.06 -10.89 23.05
C GLU A 241 10.72 -11.35 22.44
N ASP A 242 10.11 -10.54 21.56
CA ASP A 242 8.86 -10.81 20.88
C ASP A 242 9.01 -11.65 19.60
N LEU A 243 10.23 -12.11 19.26
CA LEU A 243 10.50 -13.04 18.15
C LEU A 243 9.52 -14.25 18.05
N PRO A 244 9.07 -14.88 19.15
CA PRO A 244 8.09 -15.98 19.09
C PRO A 244 6.71 -15.60 18.54
N SER A 245 6.40 -14.30 18.46
CA SER A 245 5.15 -13.78 17.88
C SER A 245 5.17 -13.72 16.35
N VAL A 246 6.35 -13.79 15.72
CA VAL A 246 6.47 -13.72 14.27
C VAL A 246 5.91 -14.98 13.61
N GLN A 247 4.91 -14.78 12.77
CA GLN A 247 4.19 -15.83 12.06
C GLN A 247 5.04 -16.40 10.92
N VAL A 248 4.82 -17.67 10.56
CA VAL A 248 5.40 -18.29 9.36
C VAL A 248 4.28 -18.56 8.38
N GLY A 249 4.40 -18.01 7.17
CA GLY A 249 3.42 -18.20 6.09
C GLY A 249 3.66 -19.49 5.30
N ASP A 250 2.58 -20.09 4.78
CA ASP A 250 2.64 -21.25 3.88
C ASP A 250 1.95 -20.93 2.54
N PRO A 251 2.69 -20.41 1.55
CA PRO A 251 2.09 -20.00 0.27
C PRO A 251 1.50 -21.17 -0.52
N PHE A 252 1.95 -22.41 -0.27
CA PHE A 252 1.40 -23.58 -0.96
C PHE A 252 0.03 -23.96 -0.41
N GLN A 253 -0.12 -23.88 0.91
CA GLN A 253 -1.41 -24.10 1.57
C GLN A 253 -2.40 -22.98 1.22
N GLU A 254 -1.94 -21.71 1.21
CA GLU A 254 -2.78 -20.60 0.81
C GLU A 254 -3.22 -20.72 -0.66
N LYS A 255 -2.35 -21.21 -1.55
CA LYS A 255 -2.74 -21.45 -2.95
C LYS A 255 -3.89 -22.46 -3.05
N LYS A 256 -3.87 -23.55 -2.28
CA LYS A 256 -5.00 -24.49 -2.23
C LYS A 256 -6.25 -23.78 -1.70
N LEU A 257 -6.11 -22.96 -0.66
CA LEU A 257 -7.21 -22.20 -0.06
C LEU A 257 -7.85 -21.25 -1.06
N LEU A 258 -7.07 -20.49 -1.82
CA LEU A 258 -7.53 -19.64 -2.93
C LEU A 258 -8.39 -20.44 -3.91
N GLU A 259 -7.88 -21.58 -4.42
CA GLU A 259 -8.60 -22.34 -5.44
C GLU A 259 -9.90 -22.96 -4.90
N ALA A 260 -9.90 -23.46 -3.66
CA ALA A 260 -11.11 -23.97 -3.01
C ALA A 260 -12.17 -22.86 -2.85
N CYS A 261 -11.73 -21.66 -2.49
CA CYS A 261 -12.63 -20.53 -2.23
C CYS A 261 -13.20 -19.95 -3.52
N LEU A 262 -12.42 -19.88 -4.59
CA LEU A 262 -12.96 -19.49 -5.90
C LEU A 262 -13.86 -20.59 -6.52
N GLU A 263 -13.67 -21.86 -6.18
CA GLU A 263 -14.53 -22.97 -6.65
C GLU A 263 -15.90 -23.01 -5.94
N ILE A 264 -15.96 -22.67 -4.65
CA ILE A 264 -17.22 -22.71 -3.87
C ILE A 264 -18.16 -21.55 -4.19
N ILE A 265 -17.66 -20.36 -4.50
CA ILE A 265 -18.48 -19.16 -4.77
C ILE A 265 -19.59 -19.40 -5.80
N PRO A 266 -19.32 -19.91 -7.02
CA PRO A 266 -20.35 -20.10 -8.04
C PRO A 266 -21.39 -21.18 -7.68
N THR A 267 -21.18 -21.97 -6.62
CA THR A 267 -22.17 -22.97 -6.17
C THR A 267 -23.37 -22.34 -5.45
N GLY A 268 -23.23 -21.09 -4.98
CA GLY A 268 -24.25 -20.42 -4.16
C GLY A 268 -24.41 -21.02 -2.75
N ALA A 269 -23.44 -21.80 -2.28
CA ALA A 269 -23.48 -22.40 -0.94
C ALA A 269 -23.15 -21.41 0.19
N LEU A 270 -22.46 -20.30 -0.11
CA LEU A 270 -22.00 -19.33 0.88
C LEU A 270 -23.04 -18.26 1.18
N VAL A 271 -23.22 -17.98 2.46
CA VAL A 271 -23.86 -16.76 2.98
C VAL A 271 -22.84 -15.63 3.06
N GLY A 272 -21.63 -15.97 3.51
CA GLY A 272 -20.52 -15.03 3.62
C GLY A 272 -19.20 -15.74 3.94
N MET A 273 -18.11 -15.01 3.76
CA MET A 273 -16.74 -15.48 3.90
C MET A 273 -15.90 -14.35 4.49
N GLN A 274 -14.99 -14.67 5.40
CA GLN A 274 -14.05 -13.72 5.98
C GLN A 274 -12.68 -14.36 6.14
N ASP A 275 -11.63 -13.60 5.82
CA ASP A 275 -10.26 -13.98 6.14
C ASP A 275 -10.01 -13.93 7.65
N MET A 276 -8.94 -14.59 8.09
CA MET A 276 -8.51 -14.60 9.48
C MET A 276 -7.09 -14.05 9.56
N GLY A 277 -6.97 -12.73 9.71
CA GLY A 277 -5.72 -12.03 10.00
C GLY A 277 -5.55 -11.72 11.49
N ALA A 278 -5.36 -10.44 11.81
CA ALA A 278 -5.24 -9.92 13.17
C ALA A 278 -6.45 -10.32 14.04
N ALA A 279 -6.19 -10.71 15.29
CA ALA A 279 -7.18 -11.25 16.22
C ALA A 279 -7.95 -12.51 15.77
N GLY A 280 -7.57 -13.15 14.66
CA GLY A 280 -8.06 -14.47 14.23
C GLY A 280 -9.58 -14.66 14.30
N ILE A 281 -10.02 -15.69 15.03
CA ILE A 281 -11.45 -16.04 15.16
C ILE A 281 -12.26 -14.88 15.76
N THR A 282 -11.65 -14.12 16.68
CA THR A 282 -12.32 -12.99 17.34
C THR A 282 -12.73 -11.94 16.31
N CYS A 283 -11.79 -11.50 15.46
CA CYS A 283 -12.06 -10.48 14.44
C CYS A 283 -13.11 -10.98 13.45
N SER A 284 -12.86 -12.14 12.82
CA SER A 284 -13.73 -12.62 11.74
C SER A 284 -15.15 -12.88 12.20
N THR A 285 -15.34 -13.44 13.40
CA THR A 285 -16.70 -13.66 13.94
C THR A 285 -17.39 -12.35 14.30
N ALA A 286 -16.66 -11.38 14.88
CA ALA A 286 -17.21 -10.09 15.26
C ALA A 286 -17.64 -9.24 14.06
N GLU A 287 -16.77 -9.09 13.05
CA GLU A 287 -17.04 -8.30 11.86
C GLU A 287 -18.23 -8.85 11.08
N MET A 288 -18.24 -10.16 10.81
CA MET A 288 -19.34 -10.80 10.09
C MET A 288 -20.67 -10.70 10.86
N SER A 289 -20.63 -10.80 12.19
CA SER A 289 -21.81 -10.73 13.06
C SER A 289 -22.36 -9.31 13.15
N ALA A 290 -21.49 -8.32 13.36
CA ALA A 290 -21.89 -6.91 13.43
C ALA A 290 -22.49 -6.43 12.11
N LYS A 291 -21.84 -6.71 10.98
CA LYS A 291 -22.35 -6.35 9.64
C LYS A 291 -23.66 -7.07 9.31
N GLY A 292 -23.78 -8.34 9.69
CA GLY A 292 -25.01 -9.11 9.51
C GLY A 292 -26.14 -8.70 10.46
N GLY A 293 -25.84 -8.06 11.60
CA GLY A 293 -26.80 -7.84 12.68
C GLY A 293 -27.26 -9.13 13.37
N HIS A 294 -26.39 -10.14 13.42
CA HIS A 294 -26.63 -11.48 13.97
C HIS A 294 -25.58 -11.81 15.05
N GLY A 295 -25.76 -12.94 15.75
CA GLY A 295 -24.77 -13.48 16.67
C GLY A 295 -24.19 -14.80 16.16
N MET A 296 -23.26 -15.38 16.92
CA MET A 296 -22.72 -16.71 16.65
C MET A 296 -22.50 -17.46 17.96
N THR A 297 -22.79 -18.76 17.94
CA THR A 297 -22.32 -19.69 18.98
C THR A 297 -21.23 -20.57 18.39
N ILE A 298 -20.03 -20.48 18.97
CA ILE A 298 -18.83 -21.17 18.50
C ILE A 298 -18.36 -22.15 19.59
N ASN A 299 -18.09 -23.38 19.17
CA ASN A 299 -17.48 -24.41 20.00
C ASN A 299 -15.99 -24.54 19.66
N LEU A 300 -15.14 -24.11 20.59
CA LEU A 300 -13.69 -24.11 20.46
C LEU A 300 -13.09 -25.53 20.49
N ASP A 301 -13.78 -26.53 21.05
CA ASP A 301 -13.34 -27.94 21.02
C ASP A 301 -13.26 -28.49 19.58
N LYS A 302 -13.98 -27.86 18.64
CA LYS A 302 -14.01 -28.28 17.24
C LYS A 302 -12.98 -27.56 16.37
N VAL A 303 -12.34 -26.50 16.88
CA VAL A 303 -11.33 -25.76 16.11
C VAL A 303 -10.11 -26.67 15.93
N PRO A 304 -9.62 -26.90 14.70
CA PRO A 304 -8.39 -27.66 14.50
C PRO A 304 -7.22 -26.94 15.17
N THR A 305 -6.51 -27.60 16.10
CA THR A 305 -5.35 -27.03 16.80
C THR A 305 -4.06 -27.80 16.51
N ARG A 306 -2.93 -27.08 16.50
CA ARG A 306 -1.57 -27.67 16.38
C ARG A 306 -1.00 -28.13 17.73
N GLN A 307 -1.45 -27.52 18.81
CA GLN A 307 -0.99 -27.79 20.17
C GLN A 307 -2.15 -28.33 21.00
N GLU A 308 -1.85 -29.31 21.85
CA GLU A 308 -2.79 -29.80 22.84
C GLU A 308 -3.01 -28.76 23.94
N ASN A 309 -4.19 -28.77 24.56
CA ASN A 309 -4.53 -27.95 25.73
C ASN A 309 -4.37 -26.43 25.51
N MET A 310 -4.63 -25.94 24.30
CA MET A 310 -4.73 -24.50 24.07
C MET A 310 -5.90 -23.91 24.86
N LYS A 311 -5.66 -22.75 25.49
CA LYS A 311 -6.68 -22.02 26.25
C LYS A 311 -7.64 -21.29 25.30
N ALA A 312 -8.84 -20.96 25.78
CA ALA A 312 -9.86 -20.28 24.99
C ALA A 312 -9.34 -18.99 24.32
N TRP A 313 -8.70 -18.11 25.09
CA TRP A 313 -8.12 -16.87 24.56
C TRP A 313 -6.96 -17.11 23.58
N GLU A 314 -6.17 -18.19 23.74
CA GLU A 314 -5.10 -18.53 22.81
C GLU A 314 -5.67 -18.99 21.45
N ILE A 315 -6.76 -19.75 21.46
CA ILE A 315 -7.45 -20.19 20.23
C ILE A 315 -8.11 -18.99 19.54
N LEU A 316 -8.74 -18.11 20.31
CA LEU A 316 -9.51 -16.96 19.81
C LEU A 316 -8.65 -15.86 19.21
N LEU A 317 -7.45 -15.63 19.77
CA LEU A 317 -6.54 -14.54 19.38
C LEU A 317 -5.37 -15.01 18.53
N SER A 318 -5.30 -16.30 18.23
CA SER A 318 -4.29 -16.86 17.32
C SER A 318 -4.39 -16.21 15.95
N GLU A 319 -3.26 -15.70 15.47
CA GLU A 319 -3.08 -15.10 14.14
C GLU A 319 -2.37 -16.08 13.19
N SER A 320 -2.53 -17.39 13.43
CA SER A 320 -2.06 -18.42 12.50
C SER A 320 -2.56 -18.15 11.08
N GLN A 321 -1.66 -18.27 10.11
CA GLN A 321 -1.94 -17.91 8.72
C GLN A 321 -2.75 -18.99 7.98
N GLU A 322 -3.23 -18.64 6.79
CA GLU A 322 -3.93 -19.51 5.83
C GLU A 322 -5.23 -20.12 6.37
N ARG A 323 -6.06 -19.28 6.98
CA ARG A 323 -7.36 -19.66 7.52
C ARG A 323 -8.45 -18.70 7.07
N MET A 324 -9.66 -19.23 6.91
CA MET A 324 -10.86 -18.43 6.67
C MET A 324 -12.05 -18.95 7.47
N LEU A 325 -12.99 -18.05 7.73
CA LEU A 325 -14.29 -18.34 8.32
C LEU A 325 -15.37 -18.29 7.24
N LEU A 326 -16.18 -19.35 7.13
CA LEU A 326 -17.28 -19.45 6.18
C LEU A 326 -18.61 -19.57 6.92
N VAL A 327 -19.61 -18.84 6.44
CA VAL A 327 -21.02 -19.07 6.82
C VAL A 327 -21.71 -19.70 5.63
N VAL A 328 -22.26 -20.90 5.83
CA VAL A 328 -22.80 -21.74 4.75
C VAL A 328 -24.31 -21.82 4.88
N HIS A 329 -25.03 -21.81 3.76
CA HIS A 329 -26.47 -22.06 3.76
C HIS A 329 -26.77 -23.46 4.31
N LYS A 330 -27.66 -23.55 5.29
CA LYS A 330 -28.08 -24.84 5.85
C LYS A 330 -28.60 -25.79 4.76
N GLY A 331 -28.13 -27.04 4.78
CA GLY A 331 -28.40 -28.05 3.77
C GLY A 331 -27.42 -28.07 2.58
N LYS A 332 -26.42 -27.18 2.56
CA LYS A 332 -25.35 -27.13 1.56
C LYS A 332 -23.99 -27.58 2.08
N GLU A 333 -23.92 -28.10 3.30
CA GLU A 333 -22.69 -28.48 3.98
C GLU A 333 -21.90 -29.54 3.21
N ALA A 334 -22.59 -30.52 2.61
CA ALA A 334 -21.96 -31.58 1.83
C ALA A 334 -21.26 -31.05 0.56
N ASP A 335 -21.82 -30.00 -0.07
CA ASP A 335 -21.20 -29.37 -1.24
C ASP A 335 -19.88 -28.68 -0.85
N VAL A 336 -19.87 -28.01 0.30
CA VAL A 336 -18.68 -27.33 0.86
C VAL A 336 -17.61 -28.35 1.24
N LEU A 337 -17.95 -29.36 2.05
CA LEU A 337 -17.02 -30.38 2.51
C LEU A 337 -16.32 -31.08 1.34
N ARG A 338 -17.06 -31.43 0.29
CA ARG A 338 -16.52 -32.09 -0.91
C ARG A 338 -15.48 -31.22 -1.64
N ILE A 339 -15.69 -29.90 -1.71
CA ILE A 339 -14.75 -28.98 -2.37
C ILE A 339 -13.46 -28.87 -1.56
N PHE A 340 -13.55 -28.67 -0.25
CA PHE A 340 -12.37 -28.53 0.59
C PHE A 340 -11.59 -29.86 0.73
N GLU A 341 -12.28 -31.01 0.71
CA GLU A 341 -11.63 -32.33 0.65
C GLU A 341 -10.84 -32.52 -0.66
N LYS A 342 -11.41 -32.12 -1.81
CA LYS A 342 -10.71 -32.16 -3.11
C LYS A 342 -9.40 -31.38 -3.09
N TRP A 343 -9.37 -30.25 -2.39
CA TRP A 343 -8.19 -29.38 -2.27
C TRP A 343 -7.28 -29.72 -1.08
N ASP A 344 -7.56 -30.81 -0.35
CA ASP A 344 -6.77 -31.27 0.79
C ASP A 344 -6.64 -30.18 1.90
N LEU A 345 -7.78 -29.61 2.28
CA LEU A 345 -7.90 -28.57 3.29
C LEU A 345 -8.82 -29.01 4.43
N HIS A 346 -8.52 -28.60 5.66
CA HIS A 346 -9.48 -28.74 6.74
C HIS A 346 -10.72 -27.91 6.43
N CYS A 347 -11.89 -28.47 6.74
CA CYS A 347 -13.17 -27.79 6.69
C CYS A 347 -14.04 -28.34 7.82
N VAL A 348 -14.13 -27.59 8.92
CA VAL A 348 -14.75 -28.07 10.15
C VAL A 348 -15.82 -27.10 10.60
N GLN A 349 -17.03 -27.61 10.82
CA GLN A 349 -18.11 -26.82 11.41
C GLN A 349 -17.82 -26.56 12.88
N ILE A 350 -17.50 -25.33 13.23
CA ILE A 350 -17.18 -24.91 14.60
C ILE A 350 -18.38 -24.29 15.31
N GLY A 351 -19.42 -23.86 14.58
CA GLY A 351 -20.54 -23.17 15.21
C GLY A 351 -21.77 -22.99 14.33
N GLU A 352 -22.63 -22.07 14.76
CA GLU A 352 -23.85 -21.67 14.07
C GLU A 352 -24.21 -20.20 14.32
N VAL A 353 -24.89 -19.60 13.35
CA VAL A 353 -25.43 -18.23 13.43
C VAL A 353 -26.65 -18.19 14.36
N THR A 354 -26.73 -17.17 15.22
CA THR A 354 -27.83 -16.93 16.16
C THR A 354 -28.51 -15.58 15.92
N THR A 355 -29.67 -15.36 16.57
CA THR A 355 -30.44 -14.11 16.46
C THR A 355 -30.12 -13.07 17.53
N ASP A 356 -29.40 -13.43 18.58
CA ASP A 356 -29.23 -12.62 19.79
C ASP A 356 -28.09 -11.60 19.73
N LYS A 357 -27.44 -11.42 18.55
CA LYS A 357 -26.35 -10.44 18.29
C LYS A 357 -25.11 -10.59 19.18
N HIS A 358 -25.03 -11.68 19.92
CA HIS A 358 -23.93 -11.99 20.82
C HIS A 358 -23.04 -13.06 20.20
N LEU A 359 -21.74 -12.92 20.47
CA LEU A 359 -20.74 -13.95 20.19
C LEU A 359 -20.55 -14.75 21.47
N LYS A 360 -20.86 -16.04 21.40
CA LYS A 360 -20.74 -16.97 22.52
C LYS A 360 -19.73 -18.05 22.19
N PHE A 361 -18.70 -18.15 23.00
CA PHE A 361 -17.61 -19.10 22.79
C PHE A 361 -17.61 -20.13 23.92
N TYR A 362 -17.62 -21.40 23.55
CA TYR A 362 -17.61 -22.52 24.49
C TYR A 362 -16.35 -23.36 24.34
N LEU A 363 -15.74 -23.76 25.46
CA LEU A 363 -14.66 -24.74 25.51
C LEU A 363 -14.97 -25.77 26.60
N HIS A 364 -14.92 -27.06 26.26
CA HIS A 364 -15.28 -28.16 27.17
C HIS A 364 -16.68 -28.00 27.80
N GLY A 365 -17.61 -27.38 27.06
CA GLY A 365 -18.97 -27.07 27.53
C GLY A 365 -19.09 -25.87 28.48
N HIS A 366 -17.99 -25.20 28.83
CA HIS A 366 -17.99 -23.97 29.62
C HIS A 366 -18.10 -22.73 28.72
N LEU A 367 -18.90 -21.74 29.11
CA LEU A 367 -19.02 -20.45 28.41
C LEU A 367 -17.80 -19.59 28.77
N GLU A 368 -16.89 -19.43 27.82
CA GLU A 368 -15.62 -18.73 27.99
C GLU A 368 -15.73 -17.23 27.69
N ALA A 369 -16.62 -16.84 26.79
CA ALA A 369 -16.88 -15.44 26.47
C ALA A 369 -18.31 -15.25 25.93
N ASP A 370 -18.95 -14.16 26.34
CA ASP A 370 -20.27 -13.71 25.84
C ASP A 370 -20.23 -12.19 25.63
N ILE A 371 -20.06 -11.78 24.36
CA ILE A 371 -19.79 -10.38 23.99
C ILE A 371 -20.78 -9.93 22.90
N PRO A 372 -21.39 -8.74 23.01
CA PRO A 372 -22.13 -8.14 21.90
C PRO A 372 -21.20 -7.89 20.71
N ALA A 373 -21.48 -8.45 19.53
CA ALA A 373 -20.57 -8.40 18.39
C ALA A 373 -20.20 -6.95 17.98
N ASP A 374 -21.19 -6.06 17.96
CA ASP A 374 -21.03 -4.65 17.61
C ASP A 374 -20.01 -3.91 18.49
N SER A 375 -19.80 -4.38 19.73
CA SER A 375 -18.89 -3.73 20.67
C SER A 375 -17.40 -3.88 20.33
N LEU A 376 -17.06 -4.89 19.51
CA LEU A 376 -15.68 -5.20 19.13
C LEU A 376 -15.24 -4.53 17.82
N VAL A 377 -16.16 -4.06 16.99
CA VAL A 377 -15.84 -3.66 15.61
C VAL A 377 -15.68 -2.15 15.42
N LEU A 378 -14.92 -1.79 14.39
CA LEU A 378 -14.79 -0.44 13.88
C LEU A 378 -16.15 0.17 13.53
N GLY A 379 -16.41 1.40 13.98
CA GLY A 379 -17.67 2.10 13.70
C GLY A 379 -18.87 1.65 14.54
N GLY A 380 -18.73 0.57 15.31
CA GLY A 380 -19.64 0.14 16.36
C GLY A 380 -19.20 0.68 17.73
N GLY A 381 -18.98 -0.22 18.69
CA GLY A 381 -18.65 0.13 20.07
C GLY A 381 -17.19 0.47 20.36
N ALA A 382 -16.27 0.28 19.41
CA ALA A 382 -14.87 0.63 19.57
C ALA A 382 -14.65 2.16 19.82
N PRO A 383 -13.64 2.56 20.61
CA PRO A 383 -13.33 3.97 20.85
C PRO A 383 -12.97 4.73 19.58
N GLN A 384 -13.32 6.02 19.54
CA GLN A 384 -12.90 6.96 18.49
C GLN A 384 -12.42 8.23 19.19
N TYR A 385 -11.21 8.67 18.86
CA TYR A 385 -10.57 9.79 19.53
C TYR A 385 -10.38 10.98 18.58
N HIS A 386 -10.58 12.18 19.15
CA HIS A 386 -10.09 13.42 18.58
C HIS A 386 -8.83 13.82 19.35
N ARG A 387 -7.67 13.82 18.68
CA ARG A 387 -6.41 14.23 19.29
C ARG A 387 -6.12 15.70 19.03
N ALA A 388 -5.46 16.33 19.99
CA ALA A 388 -4.86 17.65 19.79
C ALA A 388 -3.64 17.50 18.87
N TYR A 389 -3.38 18.51 18.04
CA TYR A 389 -2.22 18.55 17.16
C TYR A 389 -1.73 19.99 16.98
N THR A 390 -0.44 20.15 16.72
CA THR A 390 0.23 21.45 16.59
C THR A 390 1.22 21.42 15.44
N GLU A 391 1.45 22.57 14.80
CA GLU A 391 2.40 22.68 13.69
C GLU A 391 3.80 22.22 14.13
N PRO A 392 4.49 21.36 13.36
CA PRO A 392 5.80 20.88 13.73
C PRO A 392 6.84 22.00 13.87
N THR A 393 7.64 21.94 14.93
CA THR A 393 8.64 22.98 15.22
C THR A 393 9.73 23.07 14.15
N TYR A 394 10.05 21.96 13.47
CA TYR A 394 11.05 21.96 12.39
C TYR A 394 10.62 22.76 11.15
N PHE A 395 9.33 23.13 11.00
CA PHE A 395 8.88 23.97 9.89
C PHE A 395 9.54 25.35 9.89
N GLU A 396 10.02 25.84 11.03
CA GLU A 396 10.82 27.07 11.08
C GLU A 396 12.12 26.94 10.27
N LYS A 397 12.75 25.75 10.27
CA LYS A 397 13.96 25.47 9.47
C LYS A 397 13.61 25.40 7.98
N VAL A 398 12.48 24.79 7.63
CA VAL A 398 11.96 24.74 6.25
C VAL A 398 11.69 26.15 5.72
N LYS A 399 11.01 26.99 6.52
CA LYS A 399 10.70 28.40 6.19
C LYS A 399 11.94 29.28 6.06
N ALA A 400 13.05 28.90 6.71
CA ALA A 400 14.32 29.64 6.64
C ALA A 400 15.15 29.35 5.38
N PHE A 401 14.76 28.34 4.59
CA PHE A 401 15.42 28.01 3.32
C PHE A 401 15.33 29.17 2.33
N ASP A 402 16.44 29.47 1.66
CA ASP A 402 16.53 30.50 0.63
C ASP A 402 17.42 30.00 -0.51
N ILE A 403 16.79 29.71 -1.66
CA ILE A 403 17.48 29.22 -2.85
C ILE A 403 18.56 30.18 -3.35
N HIS A 404 18.44 31.49 -3.10
CA HIS A 404 19.42 32.47 -3.56
C HIS A 404 20.76 32.36 -2.83
N LYS A 405 20.80 31.69 -1.66
CA LYS A 405 22.03 31.37 -0.94
C LYS A 405 22.73 30.13 -1.49
N ILE A 406 22.06 29.38 -2.35
CA ILE A 406 22.60 28.16 -2.95
C ILE A 406 23.19 28.54 -4.31
N PRO A 407 24.51 28.39 -4.54
CA PRO A 407 25.10 28.65 -5.84
C PRO A 407 24.54 27.68 -6.88
N ASP A 408 24.40 28.13 -8.12
CA ASP A 408 24.05 27.25 -9.25
C ASP A 408 25.21 26.27 -9.52
N THR A 409 24.90 25.12 -10.13
CA THR A 409 25.90 24.11 -10.43
C THR A 409 26.87 24.60 -11.50
N LEU A 410 28.18 24.51 -11.20
CA LEU A 410 29.25 24.79 -12.16
C LEU A 410 29.64 23.56 -12.98
N ASP A 411 29.27 22.37 -12.51
CA ASP A 411 29.56 21.08 -13.13
C ASP A 411 28.31 20.19 -13.08
N PRO A 412 27.34 20.42 -13.99
CA PRO A 412 26.10 19.65 -14.04
C PRO A 412 26.36 18.17 -14.35
N ARG A 413 27.39 17.85 -15.14
CA ARG A 413 27.76 16.48 -15.46
C ARG A 413 28.18 15.73 -14.20
N PHE A 414 29.04 16.32 -13.37
CA PHE A 414 29.45 15.73 -12.10
C PHE A 414 28.25 15.48 -11.17
N ALA A 415 27.31 16.43 -11.09
CA ALA A 415 26.08 16.24 -10.31
C ALA A 415 25.26 15.06 -10.83
N ALA A 416 25.05 14.97 -12.14
CA ALA A 416 24.37 13.85 -12.79
C ALA A 416 25.05 12.49 -12.50
N GLU A 417 26.37 12.41 -12.59
CA GLU A 417 27.17 11.19 -12.32
C GLU A 417 27.04 10.70 -10.86
N ARG A 418 26.66 11.59 -9.94
CA ARG A 418 26.38 11.26 -8.54
C ARG A 418 24.91 10.89 -8.33
N LEU A 419 23.98 11.65 -8.90
CA LEU A 419 22.54 11.40 -8.82
C LEU A 419 22.17 10.00 -9.34
N VAL A 420 22.71 9.61 -10.50
CA VAL A 420 22.44 8.31 -11.12
C VAL A 420 22.82 7.11 -10.23
N LYS A 421 23.70 7.33 -9.25
CA LYS A 421 24.16 6.31 -8.30
C LYS A 421 23.39 6.33 -6.98
N LEU A 422 22.52 7.31 -6.73
CA LEU A 422 21.75 7.35 -5.49
C LEU A 422 20.74 6.19 -5.48
N PRO A 423 20.63 5.41 -4.39
CA PRO A 423 19.69 4.28 -4.33
C PRO A 423 18.24 4.63 -4.64
N ASN A 424 17.80 5.86 -4.31
CA ASN A 424 16.45 6.34 -4.60
C ASN A 424 16.20 6.55 -6.11
N ILE A 425 17.23 6.91 -6.88
CA ILE A 425 17.16 7.08 -8.35
C ILE A 425 17.52 5.78 -9.08
N ALA A 426 18.55 5.09 -8.62
CA ALA A 426 19.13 3.94 -9.30
C ALA A 426 18.12 2.81 -9.57
N SER A 427 18.46 1.94 -10.53
CA SER A 427 17.62 0.81 -10.94
C SER A 427 17.23 -0.07 -9.76
N LYS A 428 15.94 -0.33 -9.62
CA LYS A 428 15.41 -1.29 -8.62
C LYS A 428 15.52 -2.76 -9.08
N ARG A 429 16.30 -3.03 -10.14
CA ARG A 429 16.46 -4.35 -10.78
C ARG A 429 16.81 -5.48 -9.85
N TRP A 430 17.74 -5.22 -8.92
CA TRP A 430 18.11 -6.22 -7.93
C TRP A 430 16.90 -6.75 -7.16
N ILE A 431 15.92 -5.88 -6.86
CA ILE A 431 14.69 -6.22 -6.15
C ILE A 431 13.78 -7.03 -7.08
N TYR A 432 13.33 -6.46 -8.20
CA TYR A 432 12.26 -7.06 -8.99
C TYR A 432 12.66 -8.31 -9.78
N THR A 433 13.94 -8.54 -10.06
CA THR A 433 14.40 -9.77 -10.75
C THR A 433 14.32 -11.02 -9.87
N GLN A 434 14.08 -10.86 -8.58
CA GLN A 434 13.81 -11.95 -7.63
C GLN A 434 12.33 -12.33 -7.59
N TYR A 435 11.46 -11.53 -8.20
CA TYR A 435 10.02 -11.75 -8.28
C TYR A 435 9.65 -12.33 -9.64
N ASP A 436 8.66 -13.20 -9.64
CA ASP A 436 7.94 -13.51 -10.86
C ASP A 436 7.14 -12.28 -11.31
N SER A 437 7.14 -12.03 -12.62
CA SER A 437 6.47 -10.88 -13.23
C SER A 437 5.45 -11.28 -14.31
N MET A 438 5.21 -12.59 -14.55
CA MET A 438 4.46 -13.06 -15.73
C MET A 438 3.50 -14.24 -15.46
N VAL A 439 3.57 -14.93 -14.32
CA VAL A 439 2.71 -16.07 -14.01
C VAL A 439 1.25 -15.62 -13.91
N GLY A 440 0.35 -16.39 -14.50
CA GLY A 440 -1.10 -16.18 -14.36
C GLY A 440 -1.68 -15.00 -15.15
N THR A 441 -0.88 -14.01 -15.53
CA THR A 441 -1.33 -12.75 -16.14
C THR A 441 -0.39 -12.29 -17.25
N ALA A 442 -0.90 -11.66 -18.32
CA ALA A 442 -0.04 -11.01 -19.29
C ALA A 442 0.30 -9.61 -18.78
N ASN A 443 1.36 -9.52 -17.96
CA ASN A 443 2.05 -8.27 -17.67
C ASN A 443 2.75 -7.81 -18.94
N ALA A 444 2.34 -6.65 -19.44
CA ALA A 444 2.86 -6.12 -20.70
C ALA A 444 4.04 -5.15 -20.47
N SER A 445 4.33 -4.76 -19.23
CA SER A 445 5.38 -3.79 -18.89
C SER A 445 6.78 -4.38 -18.82
N THR A 446 6.94 -5.69 -18.56
CA THR A 446 8.28 -6.31 -18.40
C THR A 446 9.22 -6.09 -19.61
N ASN A 447 8.67 -6.10 -20.82
CA ASN A 447 9.45 -5.93 -22.06
C ASN A 447 9.28 -4.54 -22.70
N ALA A 448 8.39 -3.72 -22.15
CA ALA A 448 8.00 -2.43 -22.71
C ALA A 448 7.62 -1.52 -21.53
N PRO A 449 8.63 -0.99 -20.80
CA PRO A 449 8.41 -0.31 -19.54
C PRO A 449 7.60 0.99 -19.73
N SER A 450 6.82 1.30 -18.72
CA SER A 450 5.97 2.48 -18.62
C SER A 450 5.94 2.91 -17.15
N ASP A 451 5.52 4.14 -16.87
CA ASP A 451 5.52 4.70 -15.51
C ASP A 451 4.63 3.92 -14.53
N ALA A 452 3.59 3.26 -15.04
CA ALA A 452 2.74 2.34 -14.31
C ALA A 452 2.79 0.94 -14.94
N ALA A 453 2.57 -0.10 -14.14
CA ALA A 453 2.49 -1.48 -14.61
C ALA A 453 1.20 -1.72 -15.41
N ILE A 454 1.31 -2.36 -16.58
CA ILE A 454 0.21 -2.62 -17.49
C ILE A 454 -0.15 -4.10 -17.49
N VAL A 455 -1.34 -4.40 -16.96
CA VAL A 455 -1.78 -5.76 -16.64
C VAL A 455 -3.07 -6.09 -17.40
N THR A 456 -3.01 -7.10 -18.26
CA THR A 456 -4.18 -7.54 -19.06
C THR A 456 -5.18 -8.33 -18.23
N VAL A 457 -6.49 -8.12 -18.47
CA VAL A 457 -7.55 -8.90 -17.81
C VAL A 457 -8.02 -10.03 -18.73
N LYS A 458 -7.82 -11.28 -18.31
CA LYS A 458 -8.24 -12.45 -19.10
C LYS A 458 -9.76 -12.46 -19.33
N GLY A 459 -10.15 -12.49 -20.61
CA GLY A 459 -11.55 -12.50 -21.04
C GLY A 459 -12.17 -11.11 -21.20
N SER A 460 -11.41 -10.03 -21.01
CA SER A 460 -11.82 -8.64 -21.24
C SER A 460 -10.85 -7.94 -22.20
N LYS A 461 -11.30 -6.87 -22.85
CA LYS A 461 -10.40 -5.97 -23.61
C LYS A 461 -9.76 -4.92 -22.72
N LYS A 462 -10.34 -4.70 -21.53
CA LYS A 462 -9.87 -3.75 -20.53
C LYS A 462 -8.52 -4.17 -19.98
N ILE A 463 -7.68 -3.17 -19.79
CA ILE A 463 -6.33 -3.31 -19.24
C ILE A 463 -6.25 -2.47 -17.97
N LEU A 464 -5.58 -3.00 -16.94
CA LEU A 464 -5.32 -2.28 -15.71
C LEU A 464 -3.96 -1.57 -15.82
N ALA A 465 -3.90 -0.31 -15.42
CA ALA A 465 -2.66 0.40 -15.12
C ALA A 465 -2.54 0.49 -13.59
N LEU A 466 -1.40 0.11 -13.03
CA LEU A 466 -1.20 -0.03 -11.59
C LEU A 466 0.10 0.64 -11.16
N THR A 467 0.05 1.44 -10.11
CA THR A 467 1.23 2.09 -9.53
C THR A 467 1.13 2.22 -8.01
N THR A 468 2.27 2.41 -7.36
CA THR A 468 2.37 2.80 -5.95
C THR A 468 3.35 3.95 -5.80
N ASP A 469 2.93 5.04 -5.16
CA ASP A 469 3.74 6.27 -5.11
C ASP A 469 3.61 6.97 -3.75
N CYS A 470 4.74 7.44 -3.20
CA CYS A 470 4.80 8.47 -2.17
C CYS A 470 6.24 8.94 -1.90
N ASN A 471 6.59 10.16 -2.30
CA ASN A 471 7.82 10.79 -1.83
C ASN A 471 7.63 11.39 -0.41
N SER A 472 8.08 10.65 0.60
CA SER A 472 7.89 11.01 2.02
C SER A 472 8.63 12.29 2.43
N ARG A 473 9.68 12.72 1.70
CA ARG A 473 10.35 14.00 1.99
C ARG A 473 9.45 15.18 1.69
N TYR A 474 8.64 15.09 0.63
CA TYR A 474 7.70 16.17 0.30
C TYR A 474 6.62 16.29 1.36
N VAL A 475 6.11 15.16 1.87
CA VAL A 475 5.13 15.13 2.96
C VAL A 475 5.73 15.61 4.28
N TYR A 476 7.00 15.31 4.55
CA TYR A 476 7.71 15.85 5.71
C TYR A 476 7.89 17.38 5.60
N ALA A 477 8.24 17.89 4.42
CA ALA A 477 8.42 19.33 4.21
C ALA A 477 7.11 20.12 4.28
N ASP A 478 6.03 19.58 3.72
CA ASP A 478 4.66 20.11 3.80
C ASP A 478 3.65 18.94 3.70
N PRO A 479 3.02 18.50 4.80
CA PRO A 479 2.13 17.36 4.78
C PRO A 479 0.90 17.56 3.89
N HIS A 480 0.39 18.79 3.78
CA HIS A 480 -0.78 19.07 2.93
C HIS A 480 -0.39 18.99 1.46
N LEU A 481 0.65 19.70 1.07
CA LEU A 481 1.11 19.70 -0.32
C LEU A 481 1.65 18.33 -0.73
N GLY A 482 2.46 17.69 0.11
CA GLY A 482 2.97 16.35 -0.12
C GLY A 482 1.87 15.29 -0.22
N GLY A 483 0.80 15.40 0.57
CA GLY A 483 -0.37 14.53 0.43
C GLY A 483 -1.10 14.72 -0.91
N GLN A 484 -1.15 15.96 -1.44
CA GLN A 484 -1.64 16.19 -2.80
C GLN A 484 -0.71 15.62 -3.86
N ILE A 485 0.61 15.82 -3.71
CA ILE A 485 1.64 15.36 -4.66
C ILE A 485 1.63 13.83 -4.76
N ALA A 486 1.54 13.09 -3.65
CA ALA A 486 1.53 11.62 -3.68
C ALA A 486 0.36 11.06 -4.51
N VAL A 487 -0.83 11.65 -4.42
CA VAL A 487 -1.97 11.26 -5.27
C VAL A 487 -1.80 11.73 -6.72
N ALA A 488 -1.25 12.93 -6.90
CA ALA A 488 -1.01 13.51 -8.22
C ALA A 488 0.01 12.72 -9.04
N GLU A 489 1.13 12.34 -8.44
CA GLU A 489 2.19 11.53 -9.07
C GLU A 489 1.68 10.15 -9.46
N ALA A 490 0.96 9.46 -8.57
CA ALA A 490 0.30 8.21 -8.92
C ALA A 490 -0.63 8.38 -10.13
N ALA A 491 -1.45 9.44 -10.17
CA ALA A 491 -2.31 9.71 -11.31
C ALA A 491 -1.51 10.08 -12.58
N ARG A 492 -0.39 10.78 -12.43
CA ARG A 492 0.51 11.13 -13.54
C ARG A 492 1.12 9.88 -14.15
N ASN A 493 1.58 8.93 -13.35
CA ASN A 493 2.15 7.65 -13.81
C ASN A 493 1.13 6.81 -14.58
N ILE A 494 -0.12 6.77 -14.11
CA ILE A 494 -1.22 6.14 -14.85
C ILE A 494 -1.43 6.80 -16.22
N VAL A 495 -1.48 8.14 -16.26
CA VAL A 495 -1.77 8.90 -17.49
C VAL A 495 -0.60 8.85 -18.48
N CYS A 496 0.65 8.93 -18.02
CA CYS A 496 1.86 8.75 -18.82
C CYS A 496 1.98 7.33 -19.37
N SER A 497 1.28 6.36 -18.79
CA SER A 497 1.16 4.99 -19.31
C SER A 497 -0.04 4.80 -20.25
N GLY A 498 -0.82 5.85 -20.48
CA GLY A 498 -2.00 5.87 -21.36
C GLY A 498 -3.33 5.56 -20.68
N GLY A 499 -3.35 5.36 -19.36
CA GLY A 499 -4.55 5.02 -18.59
C GLY A 499 -5.35 6.23 -18.08
N GLU A 500 -6.62 5.98 -17.76
CA GLU A 500 -7.46 6.88 -16.96
C GLU A 500 -7.33 6.50 -15.48
N PRO A 501 -6.91 7.40 -14.57
CA PRO A 501 -6.96 7.16 -13.12
C PRO A 501 -8.40 6.95 -12.66
N VAL A 502 -8.69 5.89 -11.89
CA VAL A 502 -10.07 5.57 -11.49
C VAL A 502 -10.31 5.51 -9.99
N ALA A 503 -9.33 5.06 -9.20
CA ALA A 503 -9.52 4.86 -7.77
C ALA A 503 -8.18 4.64 -7.06
N ILE A 504 -8.14 4.92 -5.76
CA ILE A 504 -6.96 4.64 -4.93
C ILE A 504 -7.27 3.76 -3.72
N THR A 505 -6.25 3.07 -3.26
CA THR A 505 -6.10 2.57 -1.90
C THR A 505 -4.91 3.28 -1.27
N ASN A 506 -4.86 3.39 0.06
CA ASN A 506 -3.72 4.04 0.73
C ASN A 506 -3.21 3.20 1.90
N CYS A 507 -1.90 3.33 2.18
CA CYS A 507 -1.27 2.81 3.38
C CYS A 507 -0.61 3.97 4.12
N LEU A 508 -1.23 4.41 5.20
CA LEU A 508 -0.82 5.58 5.97
C LEU A 508 0.20 5.18 7.05
N ASN A 509 1.48 5.49 6.84
CA ASN A 509 2.54 5.14 7.80
C ASN A 509 3.06 6.40 8.50
N PHE A 510 2.87 6.46 9.83
CA PHE A 510 3.17 7.61 10.67
C PHE A 510 3.78 7.15 12.00
N GLY A 511 4.42 8.08 12.72
CA GLY A 511 4.92 7.88 14.07
C GLY A 511 3.80 7.74 15.12
N ASN A 512 4.08 8.04 16.37
CA ASN A 512 3.11 7.88 17.45
C ASN A 512 2.01 8.97 17.43
N PRO A 513 0.70 8.60 17.41
CA PRO A 513 -0.41 9.54 17.28
C PRO A 513 -0.68 10.38 18.53
N TYR A 514 0.02 10.09 19.64
CA TYR A 514 -0.02 10.91 20.85
C TYR A 514 0.90 12.14 20.77
N ASP A 515 1.86 12.15 19.83
CA ASP A 515 2.65 13.34 19.54
C ASP A 515 1.83 14.34 18.71
N PRO A 516 1.57 15.56 19.22
CA PRO A 516 0.81 16.59 18.49
C PRO A 516 1.41 16.99 17.13
N GLU A 517 2.73 16.93 16.95
CA GLU A 517 3.40 17.28 15.69
C GLU A 517 3.23 16.16 14.66
N VAL A 518 3.34 14.89 15.07
CA VAL A 518 3.10 13.73 14.20
C VAL A 518 1.63 13.67 13.79
N TYR A 519 0.71 13.90 14.74
CA TYR A 519 -0.71 13.91 14.43
C TYR A 519 -1.09 15.09 13.51
N TYR A 520 -0.39 16.24 13.58
CA TYR A 520 -0.54 17.32 12.60
C TYR A 520 -0.21 16.83 11.19
N GLN A 521 0.91 16.13 11.02
CA GLN A 521 1.32 15.58 9.71
C GLN A 521 0.25 14.64 9.15
N PHE A 522 -0.26 13.72 9.98
CA PHE A 522 -1.35 12.80 9.60
C PHE A 522 -2.60 13.54 9.12
N VAL A 523 -3.05 14.55 9.88
CA VAL A 523 -4.25 15.32 9.56
C VAL A 523 -4.12 16.08 8.24
N TYR A 524 -2.99 16.76 8.03
CA TYR A 524 -2.80 17.57 6.83
C TYR A 524 -2.50 16.73 5.59
N ALA A 525 -1.82 15.58 5.73
CA ALA A 525 -1.68 14.60 4.66
C ALA A 525 -3.03 14.10 4.16
N ILE A 526 -3.94 13.70 5.06
CA ILE A 526 -5.30 13.27 4.69
C ILE A 526 -6.08 14.37 3.97
N LYS A 527 -5.97 15.64 4.42
CA LYS A 527 -6.63 16.77 3.76
C LYS A 527 -6.11 16.96 2.33
N GLY A 528 -4.79 16.98 2.15
CA GLY A 528 -4.16 17.10 0.84
C GLY A 528 -4.57 15.97 -0.10
N MET A 529 -4.46 14.73 0.36
CA MET A 529 -4.91 13.55 -0.40
C MET A 529 -6.39 13.66 -0.79
N GLY A 530 -7.25 14.05 0.15
CA GLY A 530 -8.69 14.17 -0.08
C GLY A 530 -9.03 15.21 -1.14
N GLU A 531 -8.32 16.34 -1.17
CA GLU A 531 -8.47 17.38 -2.20
C GLU A 531 -8.04 16.87 -3.57
N ALA A 532 -6.87 16.22 -3.67
CA ALA A 532 -6.38 15.65 -4.90
C ALA A 532 -7.29 14.55 -5.45
N CYS A 533 -7.76 13.64 -4.58
CA CYS A 533 -8.71 12.58 -4.95
C CYS A 533 -10.01 13.14 -5.53
N ARG A 534 -10.55 14.21 -4.93
CA ARG A 534 -11.75 14.89 -5.47
C ARG A 534 -11.46 15.55 -6.81
N LYS A 535 -10.27 16.13 -7.00
CA LYS A 535 -9.91 16.78 -8.26
C LYS A 535 -9.75 15.79 -9.41
N PHE A 536 -9.14 14.64 -9.15
CA PHE A 536 -8.87 13.61 -10.16
C PHE A 536 -10.01 12.59 -10.29
N ASN A 537 -11.07 12.70 -9.49
CA ASN A 537 -12.17 11.74 -9.43
C ASN A 537 -11.69 10.32 -9.10
N THR A 538 -10.75 10.20 -8.17
CA THR A 538 -10.15 8.93 -7.72
C THR A 538 -10.55 8.68 -6.27
N PRO A 539 -11.76 8.16 -5.99
CA PRO A 539 -12.18 7.88 -4.62
C PRO A 539 -11.26 6.86 -3.94
N VAL A 540 -11.20 6.95 -2.62
CA VAL A 540 -10.49 6.01 -1.77
C VAL A 540 -11.38 4.81 -1.52
N THR A 541 -10.97 3.63 -1.96
CA THR A 541 -11.79 2.41 -1.93
C THR A 541 -11.58 1.57 -0.67
N GLY A 542 -10.45 1.77 0.00
CA GLY A 542 -10.02 1.10 1.21
C GLY A 542 -8.56 1.45 1.50
N GLY A 543 -8.01 0.98 2.61
CA GLY A 543 -6.62 1.25 2.95
C GLY A 543 -6.26 0.73 4.32
N ASN A 544 -5.05 1.07 4.76
CA ASN A 544 -4.47 0.69 6.03
C ASN A 544 -3.85 1.92 6.71
N VAL A 545 -3.74 1.87 8.03
CA VAL A 545 -3.03 2.87 8.85
C VAL A 545 -2.09 2.14 9.79
N SER A 546 -0.80 2.45 9.68
CA SER A 546 0.23 2.03 10.60
C SER A 546 0.73 3.27 11.35
N PHE A 547 0.36 3.35 12.62
CA PHE A 547 0.95 4.31 13.56
C PHE A 547 2.12 3.66 14.30
N TYR A 548 2.79 4.42 15.17
CA TYR A 548 3.90 3.94 16.01
C TYR A 548 5.15 3.50 15.23
N ASN A 549 5.30 3.97 13.98
CA ASN A 549 6.54 3.82 13.22
C ASN A 549 7.56 4.86 13.71
N GLN A 550 8.11 4.63 14.89
CA GLN A 550 9.11 5.51 15.49
C GLN A 550 10.07 4.73 16.38
N SER A 551 11.20 5.35 16.67
CA SER A 551 12.22 4.83 17.56
C SER A 551 12.67 5.94 18.51
N PRO A 552 13.56 5.65 19.48
CA PRO A 552 14.13 6.69 20.33
C PRO A 552 14.79 7.84 19.55
N ASP A 553 15.26 7.59 18.32
CA ASP A 553 15.88 8.59 17.44
C ASP A 553 14.85 9.48 16.70
N GLY A 554 13.56 9.16 16.80
CA GLY A 554 12.46 9.89 16.19
C GLY A 554 11.53 9.05 15.33
N ALA A 555 10.50 9.70 14.80
CA ALA A 555 9.53 9.12 13.87
C ALA A 555 10.09 8.99 12.45
N VAL A 556 9.58 8.01 11.71
CA VAL A 556 9.78 7.96 10.26
C VAL A 556 9.16 9.19 9.59
N TYR A 557 9.59 9.52 8.37
CA TYR A 557 8.88 10.53 7.59
C TYR A 557 7.42 10.10 7.34
N PRO A 558 6.45 11.03 7.38
CA PRO A 558 5.06 10.73 7.09
C PRO A 558 4.94 10.15 5.68
N THR A 559 4.46 8.91 5.58
CA THR A 559 4.46 8.14 4.33
C THR A 559 3.05 7.62 4.01
N PRO A 560 2.16 8.48 3.50
CA PRO A 560 0.84 8.10 3.01
C PRO A 560 0.93 7.47 1.60
N THR A 561 1.45 6.25 1.51
CA THR A 561 1.59 5.52 0.23
C THR A 561 0.26 5.42 -0.50
N ILE A 562 0.24 5.79 -1.78
CA ILE A 562 -0.92 5.67 -2.65
C ILE A 562 -0.74 4.46 -3.56
N GLY A 563 -1.65 3.49 -3.50
CA GLY A 563 -1.80 2.46 -4.53
C GLY A 563 -2.92 2.88 -5.47
N MET A 564 -2.64 3.07 -6.76
CA MET A 564 -3.61 3.57 -7.72
C MET A 564 -3.97 2.56 -8.80
N LEU A 565 -5.28 2.46 -9.06
CA LEU A 565 -5.84 1.76 -10.20
C LEU A 565 -6.16 2.77 -11.31
N GLY A 566 -5.73 2.45 -12.52
CA GLY A 566 -6.13 3.09 -13.76
C GLY A 566 -6.64 2.08 -14.80
N LEU A 567 -7.33 2.57 -15.82
CA LEU A 567 -7.92 1.74 -16.88
C LEU A 567 -7.53 2.20 -18.28
N LEU A 568 -7.29 1.24 -19.16
CA LEU A 568 -7.24 1.45 -20.61
C LEU A 568 -8.36 0.66 -21.28
N ASP A 569 -8.93 1.24 -22.33
CA ASP A 569 -9.94 0.58 -23.16
C ASP A 569 -9.34 -0.50 -24.07
N ASN A 570 -8.09 -0.30 -24.49
CA ASN A 570 -7.35 -1.21 -25.32
C ASN A 570 -5.85 -1.18 -24.99
N ILE A 571 -5.14 -2.30 -25.18
CA ILE A 571 -3.69 -2.37 -25.03
C ILE A 571 -2.93 -1.42 -25.98
N ASN A 572 -3.53 -1.08 -27.12
CA ASN A 572 -2.94 -0.14 -28.08
C ASN A 572 -2.97 1.31 -27.59
N ASP A 573 -3.76 1.62 -26.56
CA ASP A 573 -3.78 2.96 -25.96
C ASP A 573 -2.60 3.15 -24.98
N ARG A 574 -1.82 2.09 -24.72
CA ARG A 574 -0.66 2.15 -23.85
C ARG A 574 0.42 3.05 -24.43
N ILE A 575 0.99 3.87 -23.56
CA ILE A 575 2.22 4.63 -23.81
C ILE A 575 3.34 4.01 -22.98
N THR A 576 4.56 3.97 -23.52
CA THR A 576 5.75 3.47 -22.84
C THR A 576 6.80 4.57 -22.74
N LEU A 577 7.77 4.41 -21.82
CA LEU A 577 8.77 5.44 -21.55
C LEU A 577 9.93 5.45 -22.55
N ASP A 578 10.19 4.31 -23.19
CA ASP A 578 11.36 4.13 -24.06
C ASP A 578 11.29 5.01 -25.31
N PHE A 579 12.40 5.66 -25.65
CA PHE A 579 12.52 6.34 -26.95
C PHE A 579 12.36 5.35 -28.09
N LYS A 580 11.55 5.71 -29.09
CA LYS A 580 11.19 4.80 -30.19
C LYS A 580 12.16 4.84 -31.36
N GLU A 581 12.56 6.04 -31.77
CA GLU A 581 13.39 6.21 -32.95
C GLU A 581 14.25 7.47 -32.87
N SER A 582 15.46 7.40 -33.42
CA SER A 582 16.32 8.57 -33.59
C SER A 582 15.68 9.58 -34.53
N GLY A 583 15.76 10.86 -34.18
CA GLY A 583 15.12 11.97 -34.91
C GLY A 583 13.78 12.39 -34.34
N HIS A 584 13.16 11.60 -33.46
CA HIS A 584 11.97 12.03 -32.73
C HIS A 584 12.25 13.32 -31.95
N LEU A 585 11.26 14.21 -31.93
CA LEU A 585 11.35 15.47 -31.20
C LEU A 585 10.99 15.23 -29.73
N ILE A 586 11.80 15.78 -28.83
CA ILE A 586 11.57 15.69 -27.38
C ILE A 586 10.94 17.00 -26.92
N TYR A 587 9.76 16.89 -26.31
CA TYR A 587 9.06 18.00 -25.68
C TYR A 587 8.91 17.75 -24.20
N MET A 588 9.10 18.81 -23.41
CA MET A 588 8.66 18.85 -22.02
C MET A 588 7.29 19.53 -21.97
N LEU A 589 6.32 18.84 -21.41
CA LEU A 589 5.03 19.38 -21.00
C LEU A 589 5.13 19.83 -19.54
N GLY A 590 4.47 20.94 -19.21
CA GLY A 590 4.60 21.59 -17.91
C GLY A 590 5.53 22.79 -17.94
N ARG A 591 5.91 23.29 -16.76
CA ARG A 591 6.72 24.52 -16.61
C ARG A 591 8.02 24.21 -15.88
N SER A 592 9.15 24.60 -16.46
CA SER A 592 10.40 24.70 -15.71
C SER A 592 10.30 25.84 -14.70
N ARG A 593 10.91 25.64 -13.53
CA ARG A 593 10.94 26.59 -12.43
C ARG A 593 12.33 26.59 -11.81
N ASN A 594 12.76 27.72 -11.24
CA ASN A 594 13.96 27.78 -10.42
C ASN A 594 13.65 27.18 -9.04
N ASP A 595 13.49 25.86 -9.02
CA ASP A 595 13.10 25.09 -7.86
C ASP A 595 13.94 23.82 -7.78
N ILE A 596 14.59 23.63 -6.64
CA ILE A 596 15.41 22.46 -6.28
C ILE A 596 14.97 21.92 -4.91
N SER A 597 13.88 22.41 -4.36
CA SER A 597 13.44 22.14 -3.00
C SER A 597 13.07 20.66 -2.82
N SER A 598 13.52 20.09 -1.71
CA SER A 598 13.42 18.67 -1.32
C SER A 598 13.95 17.63 -2.33
N SER A 599 14.63 18.10 -3.39
CA SER A 599 15.16 17.23 -4.43
C SER A 599 16.28 16.31 -3.94
N GLU A 600 16.47 15.16 -4.60
CA GLU A 600 17.65 14.30 -4.38
C GLU A 600 18.96 15.09 -4.54
N TYR A 601 19.00 16.03 -5.49
CA TYR A 601 20.14 16.93 -5.67
C TYR A 601 20.41 17.79 -4.42
N LEU A 602 19.42 18.53 -3.94
CA LEU A 602 19.58 19.43 -2.81
C LEU A 602 19.83 18.64 -1.51
N HIS A 603 19.07 17.57 -1.29
CA HIS A 603 19.12 16.79 -0.08
C HIS A 603 20.39 15.94 0.02
N LYS A 604 20.69 15.12 -1.00
CA LYS A 604 21.79 14.13 -0.94
C LYS A 604 23.13 14.66 -1.42
N LEU A 605 23.16 15.58 -2.39
CA LEU A 605 24.43 16.09 -2.93
C LEU A 605 24.87 17.40 -2.28
N ILE A 606 23.94 18.33 -2.08
CA ILE A 606 24.25 19.61 -1.42
C ILE A 606 24.20 19.47 0.12
N GLY A 607 23.44 18.51 0.64
CA GLY A 607 23.36 18.23 2.08
C GLY A 607 22.41 19.14 2.83
N ILE A 608 21.40 19.70 2.16
CA ILE A 608 20.38 20.54 2.79
C ILE A 608 19.11 19.73 3.00
N GLU A 609 18.88 19.33 4.24
CA GLU A 609 17.76 18.50 4.64
C GLU A 609 16.44 19.28 4.71
N PHE A 610 16.47 20.51 5.25
CA PHE A 610 15.28 21.33 5.44
C PHE A 610 15.11 22.33 4.31
N SER A 611 14.17 22.05 3.42
CA SER A 611 13.70 22.95 2.37
C SER A 611 12.22 22.69 2.09
N PRO A 612 11.49 23.61 1.43
CA PRO A 612 10.07 23.41 1.13
C PRO A 612 9.79 22.15 0.31
N ALA A 613 8.54 21.70 0.27
CA ALA A 613 8.10 20.78 -0.76
C ALA A 613 8.27 21.44 -2.15
N PRO A 614 8.53 20.66 -3.21
CA PRO A 614 8.67 21.20 -4.55
C PRO A 614 7.38 21.92 -4.97
N HIS A 615 7.50 22.89 -5.86
CA HIS A 615 6.38 23.64 -6.38
C HIS A 615 5.35 22.69 -6.99
N PHE A 616 4.12 22.79 -6.50
CA PHE A 616 2.98 22.03 -6.96
C PHE A 616 1.74 22.92 -6.94
N HIS A 617 0.90 22.77 -7.97
CA HIS A 617 -0.42 23.36 -8.00
C HIS A 617 -1.40 22.37 -8.61
N LEU A 618 -2.41 21.97 -7.82
CA LEU A 618 -3.31 20.89 -8.18
C LEU A 618 -4.08 21.11 -9.50
N GLU A 619 -4.41 22.37 -9.83
CA GLU A 619 -5.02 22.71 -11.13
C GLU A 619 -4.06 22.55 -12.32
N GLU A 620 -2.77 22.84 -12.13
CA GLU A 620 -1.75 22.68 -13.18
C GLU A 620 -1.58 21.19 -13.52
N GLU A 621 -1.50 20.36 -12.48
CA GLU A 621 -1.42 18.90 -12.61
C GLU A 621 -2.63 18.31 -13.34
N HIS A 622 -3.84 18.70 -12.92
CA HIS A 622 -5.07 18.21 -13.55
C HIS A 622 -5.12 18.53 -15.05
N ARG A 623 -4.66 19.73 -15.44
CA ARG A 623 -4.60 20.12 -16.85
C ARG A 623 -3.50 19.38 -17.61
N LEU A 624 -2.37 19.08 -16.96
CA LEU A 624 -1.33 18.21 -17.53
C LEU A 624 -1.90 16.84 -17.86
N HIS A 625 -2.58 16.19 -16.90
CA HIS A 625 -3.20 14.88 -17.09
C HIS A 625 -4.18 14.89 -18.28
N GLN A 626 -5.07 15.89 -18.33
CA GLN A 626 -6.00 16.05 -19.45
C GLN A 626 -5.29 16.25 -20.79
N THR A 627 -4.15 16.94 -20.79
CA THR A 627 -3.37 17.22 -22.00
C THR A 627 -2.72 15.95 -22.53
N ILE A 628 -2.05 15.17 -21.67
CA ILE A 628 -1.42 13.90 -22.05
C ILE A 628 -2.48 12.93 -22.58
N ALA A 629 -3.61 12.79 -21.88
CA ALA A 629 -4.71 11.93 -22.32
C ALA A 629 -5.27 12.33 -23.71
N LYS A 630 -5.41 13.64 -23.99
CA LYS A 630 -5.83 14.15 -25.30
C LYS A 630 -4.80 13.86 -26.39
N LEU A 631 -3.52 14.03 -26.11
CA LEU A 631 -2.44 13.75 -27.05
C LEU A 631 -2.35 12.26 -27.38
N ASN A 632 -2.53 11.39 -26.38
CA ASN A 632 -2.57 9.94 -26.56
C ASN A 632 -3.73 9.53 -27.46
N LYS A 633 -4.95 10.02 -27.15
CA LYS A 633 -6.15 9.77 -27.96
C LYS A 633 -6.02 10.23 -29.41
N ALA A 634 -5.21 11.25 -29.67
CA ALA A 634 -4.92 11.73 -31.02
C ALA A 634 -3.90 10.87 -31.79
N GLY A 635 -3.28 9.88 -31.14
CA GLY A 635 -2.28 8.97 -31.70
C GLY A 635 -0.96 9.67 -32.08
N ILE A 636 -0.58 10.71 -31.34
CA ILE A 636 0.56 11.57 -31.66
C ILE A 636 1.80 11.19 -30.85
N VAL A 637 1.60 10.83 -29.58
CA VAL A 637 2.67 10.52 -28.62
C VAL A 637 3.34 9.19 -29.01
N GLN A 638 4.67 9.21 -29.08
CA GLN A 638 5.48 8.01 -29.34
C GLN A 638 6.00 7.38 -28.05
N SER A 639 6.37 8.22 -27.09
CA SER A 639 6.69 7.81 -25.72
C SER A 639 6.32 8.93 -24.75
N ALA A 640 6.07 8.58 -23.50
CA ALA A 640 5.85 9.53 -22.41
C ALA A 640 6.48 9.01 -21.12
N HIS A 641 7.01 9.92 -20.31
CA HIS A 641 7.59 9.63 -19.01
C HIS A 641 7.46 10.86 -18.11
N ASP A 642 7.02 10.68 -16.88
CA ASP A 642 6.88 11.76 -15.92
C ASP A 642 8.23 12.31 -15.41
N VAL A 643 8.24 13.56 -14.91
CA VAL A 643 9.46 14.16 -14.33
C VAL A 643 9.33 14.20 -12.82
N SER A 644 9.95 13.22 -12.16
CA SER A 644 9.94 12.97 -10.72
C SER A 644 11.35 13.11 -10.11
N GLU A 645 11.81 12.14 -9.31
CA GLU A 645 13.10 12.17 -8.61
C GLU A 645 14.30 12.33 -9.55
N GLY A 646 15.22 13.21 -9.16
CA GLY A 646 16.40 13.52 -9.97
C GLY A 646 16.12 14.40 -11.19
N GLY A 647 14.86 14.75 -11.45
CA GLY A 647 14.45 15.75 -12.42
C GLY A 647 14.65 15.35 -13.88
N LEU A 648 14.63 16.37 -14.74
CA LEU A 648 14.61 16.22 -16.20
C LEU A 648 15.71 15.31 -16.75
N PHE A 649 16.93 15.42 -16.23
CA PHE A 649 18.05 14.63 -16.72
C PHE A 649 17.83 13.13 -16.48
N ILE A 650 17.36 12.74 -15.29
CA ILE A 650 17.11 11.35 -14.95
C ILE A 650 15.96 10.79 -15.78
N THR A 651 14.86 11.52 -15.93
CA THR A 651 13.74 11.15 -16.82
C THR A 651 14.22 10.84 -18.25
N LEU A 652 15.04 11.72 -18.84
CA LEU A 652 15.58 11.50 -20.18
C LEU A 652 16.54 10.30 -20.23
N LEU A 653 17.35 10.12 -19.20
CA LEU A 653 18.27 9.00 -19.08
C LEU A 653 17.52 7.67 -18.98
N GLU A 654 16.46 7.58 -18.19
CA GLU A 654 15.63 6.36 -18.05
C GLU A 654 14.96 5.98 -19.38
N SER A 655 14.39 6.97 -20.08
CA SER A 655 13.84 6.80 -21.43
C SER A 655 14.89 6.32 -22.44
N ALA A 656 16.10 6.88 -22.37
CA ALA A 656 17.21 6.53 -23.23
C ALA A 656 17.73 5.10 -22.97
N MET A 657 17.90 4.72 -21.70
CA MET A 657 18.42 3.42 -21.28
C MET A 657 17.51 2.27 -21.66
N ALA A 658 16.20 2.47 -21.70
CA ALA A 658 15.23 1.44 -22.05
C ALA A 658 15.34 0.99 -23.52
N ALA A 659 15.70 1.90 -24.44
CA ALA A 659 15.86 1.60 -25.87
C ALA A 659 17.33 1.58 -26.35
N GLY A 660 18.28 2.05 -25.54
CA GLY A 660 19.66 2.28 -25.96
C GLY A 660 19.82 3.46 -26.92
N LEU A 661 18.88 4.42 -26.92
CA LEU A 661 18.89 5.58 -27.79
C LEU A 661 19.24 6.84 -27.00
N GLY A 662 20.26 7.57 -27.43
CA GLY A 662 20.71 8.81 -26.83
C GLY A 662 19.80 10.01 -27.14
N PHE A 663 20.18 11.18 -26.64
CA PHE A 663 19.44 12.43 -26.83
C PHE A 663 20.37 13.63 -26.92
N ASP A 664 19.91 14.66 -27.60
CA ASP A 664 20.58 15.94 -27.77
C ASP A 664 19.62 17.06 -27.35
N ILE A 665 19.89 17.66 -26.19
CA ILE A 665 19.03 18.69 -25.58
C ILE A 665 19.79 19.99 -25.32
N HIS A 666 19.02 21.08 -25.23
CA HIS A 666 19.51 22.39 -24.84
C HIS A 666 18.85 22.84 -23.54
N THR A 667 19.66 23.29 -22.59
CA THR A 667 19.16 23.91 -21.37
C THR A 667 18.59 25.28 -21.64
N ASN A 668 17.55 25.65 -20.91
CA ASN A 668 16.92 26.95 -21.07
C ASN A 668 17.61 28.00 -20.16
N PRO A 669 18.26 29.04 -20.73
CA PRO A 669 19.07 30.00 -19.98
C PRO A 669 18.25 30.94 -19.07
N ASN A 670 16.92 30.90 -19.14
CA ASN A 670 16.06 31.64 -18.22
C ASN A 670 15.98 30.99 -16.83
N PHE A 671 16.47 29.75 -16.70
CA PHE A 671 16.48 29.00 -15.47
C PHE A 671 17.93 28.70 -15.05
N ARG A 672 18.10 28.53 -13.74
CA ARG A 672 19.32 27.95 -13.17
C ARG A 672 19.52 26.55 -13.75
N LYS A 673 20.78 26.20 -13.98
CA LYS A 673 21.11 24.94 -14.63
C LYS A 673 20.80 23.74 -13.73
N ASP A 674 21.05 23.86 -12.42
CA ASP A 674 20.69 22.84 -11.44
C ASP A 674 19.17 22.58 -11.40
N ALA A 675 18.36 23.64 -11.34
CA ALA A 675 16.91 23.54 -11.31
C ALA A 675 16.33 22.96 -12.61
N PHE A 676 16.86 23.37 -13.76
CA PHE A 676 16.38 22.88 -15.05
C PHE A 676 16.65 21.37 -15.23
N LEU A 677 17.85 20.90 -14.85
CA LEU A 677 18.26 19.51 -15.07
C LEU A 677 17.84 18.58 -13.93
N PHE A 678 17.90 19.03 -12.67
CA PHE A 678 17.78 18.19 -11.47
C PHE A 678 16.67 18.62 -10.51
N GLY A 679 16.00 19.74 -10.79
CA GLY A 679 14.85 20.16 -10.01
C GLY A 679 13.68 19.19 -10.17
N GLU A 680 12.96 18.95 -9.07
CA GLU A 680 11.84 17.99 -8.97
C GLU A 680 10.48 18.71 -8.87
N SER A 681 10.39 19.94 -9.40
CA SER A 681 9.11 20.67 -9.49
C SER A 681 8.08 19.84 -10.23
N GLN A 682 6.86 19.82 -9.70
CA GLN A 682 5.81 18.90 -10.14
C GLN A 682 5.08 19.39 -11.40
N SER A 683 4.10 18.62 -11.87
CA SER A 683 3.33 18.90 -13.08
C SER A 683 4.17 19.02 -14.35
N ARG A 684 5.10 18.07 -14.54
CA ARG A 684 5.93 17.95 -15.74
C ARG A 684 5.98 16.52 -16.27
N ALA A 685 6.04 16.39 -17.59
CA ALA A 685 6.23 15.11 -18.27
C ALA A 685 7.00 15.33 -19.57
N ILE A 686 7.79 14.34 -19.96
CA ILE A 686 8.48 14.27 -21.25
C ILE A 686 7.64 13.47 -22.21
N VAL A 687 7.49 13.99 -23.43
CA VAL A 687 6.86 13.27 -24.53
C VAL A 687 7.75 13.33 -25.76
N THR A 688 7.78 12.23 -26.51
CA THR A 688 8.40 12.21 -27.83
C THR A 688 7.36 12.13 -28.93
N ILE A 689 7.62 12.80 -30.05
CA ILE A 689 6.77 12.78 -31.23
C ILE A 689 7.60 12.59 -32.50
N ARG A 690 6.95 12.08 -33.55
CA ARG A 690 7.56 12.07 -34.89
C ARG A 690 7.68 13.50 -35.43
N PRO A 691 8.76 13.84 -36.18
CA PRO A 691 8.91 15.16 -36.77
C PRO A 691 7.72 15.61 -37.63
N GLU A 692 7.12 14.71 -38.39
CA GLU A 692 5.97 14.97 -39.25
C GLU A 692 4.67 15.26 -38.47
N ASP A 693 4.58 14.83 -37.22
CA ASP A 693 3.41 15.09 -36.37
C ASP A 693 3.50 16.43 -35.63
N LYS A 694 4.60 17.18 -35.77
CA LYS A 694 4.86 18.43 -35.04
C LYS A 694 3.69 19.43 -35.13
N GLU A 695 3.22 19.73 -36.33
CA GLU A 695 2.15 20.72 -36.53
C GLU A 695 0.84 20.27 -35.88
N LYS A 696 0.53 18.96 -35.99
CA LYS A 696 -0.65 18.36 -35.36
C LYS A 696 -0.55 18.39 -33.84
N PHE A 697 0.63 18.08 -33.30
CA PHE A 697 0.93 18.13 -31.87
C PHE A 697 0.74 19.54 -31.31
N GLU A 698 1.40 20.54 -31.91
CA GLU A 698 1.31 21.93 -31.47
C GLU A 698 -0.13 22.47 -31.61
N ALA A 699 -0.86 22.09 -32.67
CA ALA A 699 -2.26 22.43 -32.81
C ALA A 699 -3.14 21.87 -31.67
N VAL A 700 -2.95 20.60 -31.27
CA VAL A 700 -3.66 20.02 -30.12
C VAL A 700 -3.31 20.76 -28.83
N LEU A 701 -2.03 21.07 -28.61
CA LEU A 701 -1.60 21.83 -27.44
C LEU A 701 -2.20 23.24 -27.39
N HIS A 702 -2.32 23.93 -28.53
CA HIS A 702 -3.00 25.22 -28.60
C HIS A 702 -4.49 25.16 -28.24
N THR A 703 -5.15 23.99 -28.29
CA THR A 703 -6.54 23.84 -27.82
C THR A 703 -6.68 23.72 -26.31
N VAL A 704 -5.59 23.40 -25.60
CA VAL A 704 -5.58 23.22 -24.13
C VAL A 704 -4.80 24.30 -23.41
N VAL A 705 -3.94 25.02 -24.13
CA VAL A 705 -3.24 26.20 -23.63
C VAL A 705 -4.21 27.38 -23.60
N ASP A 706 -4.28 28.07 -22.47
CA ASP A 706 -5.07 29.29 -22.31
C ASP A 706 -4.26 30.40 -21.62
N ALA A 707 -4.91 31.54 -21.38
CA ALA A 707 -4.29 32.70 -20.76
C ALA A 707 -4.21 32.60 -19.22
N THR A 708 -4.66 31.50 -18.61
CA THR A 708 -4.63 31.34 -17.15
C THR A 708 -3.23 31.03 -16.67
N GLU A 709 -2.95 31.38 -15.41
CA GLU A 709 -1.67 31.08 -14.77
C GLU A 709 -1.40 29.57 -14.71
N HIS A 710 -2.47 28.75 -14.69
CA HIS A 710 -2.40 27.28 -14.62
C HIS A 710 -2.43 26.57 -15.98
N SER A 711 -2.36 27.31 -17.09
CA SER A 711 -2.22 26.69 -18.40
C SER A 711 -0.98 25.79 -18.45
N VAL A 712 -1.14 24.59 -19.01
CA VAL A 712 -0.01 23.73 -19.39
C VAL A 712 0.85 24.50 -20.38
N LYS A 713 2.15 24.54 -20.14
CA LYS A 713 3.13 25.05 -21.09
C LYS A 713 3.87 23.87 -21.70
N PHE A 714 4.55 24.13 -22.80
CA PHE A 714 5.36 23.12 -23.45
C PHE A 714 6.59 23.77 -24.07
N GLU A 715 7.68 23.02 -24.10
CA GLU A 715 8.95 23.45 -24.67
C GLU A 715 9.56 22.29 -25.45
N LYS A 716 9.99 22.55 -26.70
CA LYS A 716 10.83 21.59 -27.42
C LYS A 716 12.24 21.70 -26.84
N ILE A 717 12.67 20.69 -26.10
CA ILE A 717 13.97 20.69 -25.43
C ILE A 717 15.08 20.06 -26.27
N GLY A 718 14.73 19.21 -27.23
CA GLY A 718 15.74 18.52 -28.03
C GLY A 718 15.20 17.48 -29.00
N ILE A 719 16.05 16.50 -29.31
CA ILE A 719 15.75 15.36 -30.18
C ILE A 719 16.38 14.07 -29.64
N VAL A 720 15.75 12.93 -29.92
CA VAL A 720 16.36 11.61 -29.75
C VAL A 720 17.44 11.46 -30.81
N LYS A 721 18.65 11.04 -30.44
CA LYS A 721 19.79 11.02 -31.37
C LYS A 721 20.87 10.00 -30.99
N GLY A 722 21.14 9.09 -31.92
CA GLY A 722 22.27 8.15 -31.81
C GLY A 722 22.28 7.39 -30.48
N GLU A 723 23.47 7.19 -29.91
CA GLU A 723 23.68 6.48 -28.64
C GLU A 723 24.33 7.36 -27.56
N HIS A 724 24.56 8.64 -27.87
CA HIS A 724 25.26 9.59 -27.00
C HIS A 724 24.28 10.52 -26.29
N ILE A 725 24.65 10.92 -25.08
CA ILE A 725 23.95 11.95 -24.30
C ILE A 725 24.66 13.28 -24.56
N ILE A 726 23.97 14.22 -25.18
CA ILE A 726 24.50 15.54 -25.54
C ILE A 726 23.67 16.61 -24.84
N ILE A 727 24.33 17.47 -24.08
CA ILE A 727 23.69 18.58 -23.36
C ILE A 727 24.45 19.86 -23.68
N ASP A 728 23.75 20.86 -24.22
CA ASP A 728 24.33 22.13 -24.66
C ASP A 728 25.50 21.97 -25.65
N GLY A 729 25.49 20.89 -26.44
CA GLY A 729 26.55 20.54 -27.38
C GLY A 729 27.77 19.83 -26.78
N GLU A 730 27.78 19.59 -25.47
CA GLU A 730 28.80 18.78 -24.80
C GLU A 730 28.41 17.30 -24.80
N ASP A 731 29.35 16.42 -25.16
CA ASP A 731 29.16 14.97 -25.15
C ASP A 731 29.44 14.40 -23.74
N TRP A 732 28.38 13.92 -23.10
CA TRP A 732 28.42 13.32 -21.77
C TRP A 732 28.65 11.79 -21.83
N GLY A 733 28.91 11.24 -23.01
CA GLY A 733 29.20 9.83 -23.25
C GLY A 733 27.97 9.04 -23.70
N THR A 734 28.16 7.72 -23.82
CA THR A 734 27.13 6.82 -24.35
C THR A 734 26.06 6.48 -23.31
N VAL A 735 24.84 6.17 -23.74
CA VAL A 735 23.78 5.64 -22.86
C VAL A 735 24.26 4.43 -22.07
N ALA A 736 25.04 3.53 -22.70
CA ALA A 736 25.59 2.34 -22.05
C ALA A 736 26.50 2.67 -20.86
N SER A 737 27.33 3.73 -20.94
CA SER A 737 28.21 4.14 -19.84
C SER A 737 27.46 4.71 -18.63
N TRP A 738 26.26 5.26 -18.85
CA TRP A 738 25.37 5.73 -17.78
C TRP A 738 24.53 4.59 -17.20
N LYS A 739 24.13 3.63 -18.04
CA LYS A 739 23.33 2.47 -17.65
C LYS A 739 24.01 1.58 -16.64
N GLN A 740 25.31 1.31 -16.82
CA GLN A 740 26.03 0.43 -15.91
C GLN A 740 25.99 0.91 -14.44
N PRO A 741 26.41 2.14 -14.08
CA PRO A 741 26.34 2.61 -12.69
C PRO A 741 24.91 2.76 -12.16
N TYR A 742 23.93 3.05 -13.03
CA TYR A 742 22.51 3.08 -12.68
C TYR A 742 22.01 1.68 -12.26
N ASP A 743 22.35 0.64 -13.03
CA ASP A 743 21.84 -0.72 -12.82
C ASP A 743 22.46 -1.40 -11.58
N ILE A 744 23.76 -1.17 -11.32
CA ILE A 744 24.49 -1.92 -10.29
C ILE A 744 24.59 -1.20 -8.94
N SER A 745 24.08 0.04 -8.82
CA SER A 745 24.28 0.84 -7.59
C SER A 745 23.76 0.10 -6.35
N ILE A 746 22.49 -0.33 -6.35
CA ILE A 746 21.91 -1.09 -5.24
C ILE A 746 22.61 -2.44 -5.06
N GLU A 747 22.89 -3.17 -6.16
CA GLU A 747 23.59 -4.47 -6.14
C GLU A 747 24.95 -4.37 -5.45
N SER A 748 25.67 -3.25 -5.63
CA SER A 748 27.01 -3.06 -5.08
C SER A 748 27.04 -2.93 -3.55
N HIS A 749 25.89 -2.64 -2.93
CA HIS A 749 25.73 -2.62 -1.47
C HIS A 749 25.24 -3.96 -0.90
N LEU A 750 24.69 -4.86 -1.73
CA LEU A 750 23.91 -6.04 -1.30
C LEU A 750 24.54 -7.38 -1.66
#